data_AF-A0A8S1QJI8-F1
#
_entry.id   AF-A0A8S1QJI8-F1
#
_cell.length_a   1.000
_cell.length_b   1.000
_cell.length_c   1.000
_cell.angle_alpha   90.00
_cell.angle_beta   90.00
_cell.angle_gamma   90.00
#
_symmetry.space_group_name_H-M   'P 1'
#
loop_
_entity.id
_entity.type
_entity.pdbx_description
1 polymer ?
#
loop_
_entity_poly.entity_id
_entity_poly.type
_entity_poly.pdbx_seq_one_letter_code
_entity_poly.pdbx_strand_id
1 'polypeptide(L)'
;MKTQIQKDLIDQYIQMGFSFELINMAWEVINQESDMMDTLITLSNQNQKMQSNNKQDEEMQLEQALLDSYKINQQAATQSFEIVSPEQRKRLDGIPCGLKNLGNTCYFNSLLQTYFFDSQFVKTIITFQPHQQIEQGNKSKSIQLVQNLQNLFISMIGSDKKYVDPSEVVKSICDEFGNVLPIGDQKDVGEFNQYFLNRITEALTQNDQQHNNKIEDNFVESSLSSILKSKSFHINDDDIASKLFLCKVFHQFQFEQADIQQTTESTELFNFIPLDLKDGNLYDSFDSFVVNYIDDYKNEFNQTVQAVKYNWIYSPPQKLSFQIQRVNYCKEKNDLIKQNDEFFFDEEIYLDRFLMENRKQYLEIRNQNKELKTKQKKIKIDQQQLTKFNDQHDLQDVLTNTIKFLEMQNQENIDHAANFGQSNQQTTIEQLQQYQQKVQRKKQILQKQYTELENKIQASYNDLKKHKYLLQSILIHDGQANSGHYYSYIRDFHLEKWFKFNDAHVGIETKEKVFQDAFGMKTGVNAYLLIYARIDILKQELEYPMRTYRISSEKGYLNDKYGSFLNYMQREQLAKENQLFQNEIEDYKSQRIIDKLIESYQIRFEFINEQYRIISNSVQSEIYKPLITLNFPIFIKSQIGQNNYDNILKWAILDSALREVNQDKSGIFGEQINEHFQNLIMAKFKTQFNEYKRPTAFLSHQEQNDFHKLSQDYIQYVAMGSLMAILLDLLLNREFSIVLSVLHHFSQMAKQLDQLNYFYKMANNFQKLIPIIIICKMIPIQAEVNLEELLLLQAYLSFQHFKVDNQSFWETQISIMMNAIFENHNEPYIQEIISKFENNVKDPIYINKITEINDTISLQQTELSANYDIYNWSPHMKHDIIFDKLINGWKNLKEQFQPFIKVQKAHKQSPNLLMKQELENLIC
;
A
#
# COMPACT_ATOMS: atom_id res chain seq x y z
N MET A 1 -42.62 25.71 47.19
CA MET A 1 -41.39 24.97 47.57
C MET A 1 -41.68 23.51 47.31
N LYS A 2 -41.03 22.89 46.32
CA LYS A 2 -41.15 21.43 46.10
C LYS A 2 -40.53 20.72 47.30
N THR A 3 -41.21 19.68 47.81
CA THR A 3 -40.70 18.82 48.89
C THR A 3 -39.40 18.15 48.43
N GLN A 4 -38.37 18.24 49.27
CA GLN A 4 -37.07 17.61 49.03
C GLN A 4 -37.24 16.08 49.10
N ILE A 5 -36.60 15.33 48.20
CA ILE A 5 -36.66 13.86 48.22
C ILE A 5 -36.13 13.36 49.56
N GLN A 6 -36.82 12.41 50.17
CA GLN A 6 -36.31 11.72 51.36
C GLN A 6 -35.09 10.89 50.99
N LYS A 7 -34.01 11.02 51.77
CA LYS A 7 -32.72 10.36 51.51
C LYS A 7 -32.85 8.84 51.37
N ASP A 8 -33.71 8.23 52.18
CA ASP A 8 -33.98 6.79 52.15
C ASP A 8 -34.55 6.32 50.80
N LEU A 9 -35.33 7.18 50.13
CA LEU A 9 -35.90 6.89 48.82
C LEU A 9 -34.84 6.94 47.71
N ILE A 10 -33.94 7.92 47.78
CA ILE A 10 -32.79 8.03 46.86
C ILE A 10 -31.92 6.78 46.95
N ASP A 11 -31.59 6.37 48.17
CA ASP A 11 -30.74 5.20 48.40
C ASP A 11 -31.40 3.92 47.87
N GLN A 12 -32.73 3.81 47.97
CA GLN A 12 -33.49 2.68 47.44
C GLN A 12 -33.44 2.61 45.91
N TYR A 13 -33.55 3.74 45.20
CA TYR A 13 -33.46 3.76 43.73
C TYR A 13 -32.03 3.60 43.22
N ILE A 14 -31.02 4.06 43.97
CA ILE A 14 -29.62 3.77 43.68
C ILE A 14 -29.35 2.25 43.80
N GLN A 15 -29.89 1.59 44.83
CA GLN A 15 -29.81 0.13 44.96
C GLN A 15 -30.51 -0.62 43.82
N MET A 16 -31.55 -0.04 43.23
CA MET A 16 -32.22 -0.56 42.03
C MET A 16 -31.44 -0.30 40.72
N GLY A 17 -30.29 0.38 40.80
CA GLY A 17 -29.37 0.59 39.67
C GLY A 17 -29.54 1.91 38.92
N PHE A 18 -30.34 2.86 39.44
CA PHE A 18 -30.49 4.19 38.83
C PHE A 18 -29.44 5.17 39.37
N SER A 19 -28.82 5.95 38.50
CA SER A 19 -27.87 7.00 38.91
C SER A 19 -28.57 8.14 39.63
N PHE A 20 -27.89 8.74 40.61
CA PHE A 20 -28.39 9.87 41.41
C PHE A 20 -28.91 11.04 40.55
N GLU A 21 -28.25 11.33 39.42
CA GLU A 21 -28.68 12.37 38.48
C GLU A 21 -30.03 12.06 37.83
N LEU A 22 -30.28 10.79 37.49
CA LEU A 22 -31.53 10.36 36.86
C LEU A 22 -32.69 10.42 37.86
N ILE A 23 -32.40 10.12 39.13
CA ILE A 23 -33.34 10.21 40.25
C ILE A 23 -33.76 11.66 40.51
N ASN A 24 -32.81 12.60 40.48
CA ASN A 24 -33.11 14.02 40.63
C ASN A 24 -33.90 14.56 39.43
N MET A 25 -33.52 14.20 38.21
CA MET A 25 -34.26 14.59 37.00
C MET A 25 -35.69 14.05 37.00
N ALA A 26 -35.88 12.78 37.38
CA ALA A 26 -37.21 12.20 37.54
C ALA A 26 -38.03 13.02 38.54
N TRP A 27 -37.48 13.31 39.72
CA TRP A 27 -38.18 14.08 40.76
C TRP A 27 -38.49 15.53 40.39
N GLU A 28 -37.68 16.15 39.52
CA GLU A 28 -37.98 17.48 39.01
C GLU A 28 -39.24 17.50 38.12
N VAL A 29 -39.55 16.38 37.45
CA VAL A 29 -40.66 16.26 36.51
C VAL A 29 -41.98 15.90 37.20
N ILE A 30 -41.95 15.10 38.26
CA ILE A 30 -43.14 14.59 38.96
C ILE A 30 -43.39 15.32 40.29
N ASN A 31 -44.66 15.37 40.70
CA ASN A 31 -45.07 15.98 41.99
C ASN A 31 -45.67 14.92 42.96
N GLN A 32 -45.57 13.63 42.63
CA GLN A 32 -46.04 12.52 43.45
C GLN A 32 -45.07 11.33 43.37
N GLU A 33 -44.91 10.63 44.49
CA GLU A 33 -43.95 9.53 44.66
C GLU A 33 -44.36 8.24 43.93
N SER A 34 -45.67 8.07 43.67
CA SER A 34 -46.24 6.88 43.00
C SER A 34 -45.72 6.67 41.58
N ASP A 35 -45.33 7.75 40.90
CA ASP A 35 -45.03 7.76 39.46
C ASP A 35 -43.50 7.75 39.19
N MET A 36 -42.70 7.60 40.26
CA MET A 36 -41.26 7.78 40.25
C MET A 36 -40.53 6.67 39.49
N MET A 37 -40.94 5.41 39.68
CA MET A 37 -40.35 4.27 38.96
C MET A 37 -40.65 4.28 37.46
N ASP A 38 -41.88 4.56 37.07
CA ASP A 38 -42.26 4.61 35.65
C ASP A 38 -41.52 5.74 34.92
N THR A 39 -41.33 6.88 35.61
CA THR A 39 -40.56 8.01 35.08
C THR A 39 -39.07 7.68 34.97
N LEU A 40 -38.49 7.02 35.99
CA LEU A 40 -37.10 6.55 35.98
C LEU A 40 -36.82 5.55 34.84
N ILE A 41 -37.72 4.58 34.63
CA ILE A 41 -37.60 3.60 33.54
C ILE A 41 -37.70 4.29 32.18
N THR A 42 -38.62 5.26 32.04
CA THR A 42 -38.80 6.00 30.79
C THR A 42 -37.57 6.86 30.47
N LEU A 43 -37.06 7.60 31.45
CA LEU A 43 -35.85 8.42 31.31
C LEU A 43 -34.60 7.55 31.08
N SER A 44 -34.50 6.38 31.71
CA SER A 44 -33.40 5.43 31.51
C SER A 44 -33.38 4.88 30.08
N ASN A 45 -34.54 4.49 29.55
CA ASN A 45 -34.67 4.03 28.17
C ASN A 45 -34.40 5.15 27.13
N GLN A 46 -34.77 6.39 27.45
CA GLN A 46 -34.41 7.55 26.63
C GLN A 46 -32.90 7.83 26.67
N ASN A 47 -32.26 7.73 27.84
CA ASN A 47 -30.81 7.91 27.97
C ASN A 47 -30.00 6.81 27.27
N GLN A 48 -30.46 5.55 27.29
CA GLN A 48 -29.82 4.47 26.54
C GLN A 48 -29.97 4.62 25.01
N LYS A 49 -31.10 5.15 24.53
CA LYS A 49 -31.27 5.53 23.11
C LYS A 49 -30.42 6.73 22.71
N MET A 50 -30.26 7.72 23.59
CA MET A 50 -29.39 8.88 23.37
C MET A 50 -27.90 8.48 23.39
N GLN A 51 -27.47 7.56 24.25
CA GLN A 51 -26.08 7.07 24.29
C GLN A 51 -25.70 6.19 23.09
N SER A 52 -26.64 5.44 22.52
CA SER A 52 -26.41 4.65 21.30
C SER A 52 -26.39 5.52 20.04
N ASN A 53 -27.25 6.54 19.97
CA ASN A 53 -27.20 7.55 18.91
C ASN A 53 -25.97 8.46 19.05
N ASN A 54 -25.58 8.87 20.26
CA ASN A 54 -24.40 9.71 20.48
C ASN A 54 -23.08 9.03 20.05
N LYS A 55 -22.95 7.70 20.13
CA LYS A 55 -21.73 7.02 19.62
C LYS A 55 -21.65 7.05 18.08
N GLN A 56 -22.77 6.89 17.40
CA GLN A 56 -22.84 7.01 15.94
C GLN A 56 -22.74 8.47 15.48
N ASP A 57 -23.33 9.39 16.23
CA ASP A 57 -23.26 10.83 15.98
C ASP A 57 -21.88 11.40 16.33
N GLU A 58 -21.15 10.85 17.31
CA GLU A 58 -19.74 11.21 17.59
C GLU A 58 -18.80 10.68 16.49
N GLU A 59 -18.99 9.45 15.99
CA GLU A 59 -18.25 8.94 14.83
C GLU A 59 -18.57 9.72 13.56
N MET A 60 -19.84 10.06 13.33
CA MET A 60 -20.28 10.85 12.18
C MET A 60 -19.85 12.30 12.29
N GLN A 61 -19.88 12.92 13.48
CA GLN A 61 -19.35 14.27 13.71
C GLN A 61 -17.83 14.31 13.59
N LEU A 62 -17.12 13.25 14.00
CA LEU A 62 -15.68 13.12 13.76
C LEU A 62 -15.41 12.98 12.26
N GLU A 63 -16.16 12.15 11.54
CA GLU A 63 -16.04 11.98 10.09
C GLU A 63 -16.41 13.26 9.32
N GLN A 64 -17.40 14.01 9.80
CA GLN A 64 -17.84 15.29 9.27
C GLN A 64 -16.84 16.42 9.58
N ALA A 65 -16.30 16.47 10.79
CA ALA A 65 -15.25 17.42 11.18
C ALA A 65 -13.92 17.13 10.47
N LEU A 66 -13.60 15.85 10.23
CA LEU A 66 -12.55 15.42 9.32
C LEU A 66 -12.84 15.97 7.91
N LEU A 67 -14.04 15.72 7.36
CA LEU A 67 -14.48 16.24 6.05
C LEU A 67 -14.39 17.75 5.91
N ASP A 68 -14.81 18.50 6.92
CA ASP A 68 -14.85 19.96 6.89
C ASP A 68 -13.46 20.58 7.11
N SER A 69 -12.59 19.93 7.90
CA SER A 69 -11.15 20.26 7.97
C SER A 69 -10.45 20.05 6.61
N TYR A 70 -10.81 19.01 5.84
CA TYR A 70 -10.28 18.80 4.48
C TYR A 70 -10.73 19.88 3.48
N LYS A 71 -11.95 20.41 3.60
CA LYS A 71 -12.46 21.44 2.68
C LYS A 71 -11.75 22.78 2.85
N ILE A 72 -11.25 23.08 4.05
CA ILE A 72 -10.62 24.36 4.38
C ILE A 72 -9.13 24.42 3.93
N ASN A 73 -8.44 23.27 3.84
CA ASN A 73 -7.01 23.20 3.46
C ASN A 73 -6.78 22.63 2.05
N GLN A 74 -7.16 23.38 1.00
CA GLN A 74 -6.94 22.98 -0.41
C GLN A 74 -5.45 22.88 -0.82
N GLN A 75 -4.50 23.30 0.02
CA GLN A 75 -3.05 23.12 -0.23
C GLN A 75 -2.46 21.84 0.40
N ALA A 76 -3.16 21.21 1.36
CA ALA A 76 -2.82 19.87 1.86
C ALA A 76 -3.33 18.74 0.92
N ALA A 77 -4.05 19.10 -0.15
CA ALA A 77 -4.70 18.19 -1.09
C ALA A 77 -3.75 17.29 -1.90
N THR A 78 -2.43 17.38 -1.72
CA THR A 78 -1.48 16.45 -2.37
C THR A 78 -1.15 15.20 -1.55
N GLN A 79 -1.62 15.10 -0.30
CA GLN A 79 -1.67 13.82 0.41
C GLN A 79 -3.12 13.41 0.58
N SER A 80 -3.66 12.86 -0.51
CA SER A 80 -4.85 12.03 -0.47
C SER A 80 -4.80 11.11 0.76
N PHE A 81 -5.92 10.98 1.48
CA PHE A 81 -6.21 9.75 2.20
C PHE A 81 -6.21 8.64 1.15
N GLU A 82 -5.03 8.12 0.82
CA GLU A 82 -4.95 6.84 0.16
C GLU A 82 -5.71 5.89 1.09
N ILE A 83 -6.73 5.22 0.56
CA ILE A 83 -7.19 3.98 1.18
C ILE A 83 -6.01 3.01 1.02
N VAL A 84 -5.05 3.13 1.93
CA VAL A 84 -3.78 2.41 1.88
C VAL A 84 -4.11 0.96 2.20
N SER A 85 -3.84 0.06 1.27
CA SER A 85 -4.07 -1.37 1.52
C SER A 85 -3.24 -1.82 2.73
N PRO A 86 -3.66 -2.88 3.47
CA PRO A 86 -2.84 -3.44 4.54
C PRO A 86 -1.39 -3.74 4.09
N GLU A 87 -1.20 -4.16 2.83
CA GLU A 87 0.13 -4.37 2.24
C GLU A 87 0.97 -3.09 2.18
N GLN A 88 0.39 -1.97 1.74
CA GLN A 88 1.06 -0.67 1.66
C GLN A 88 1.26 -0.02 3.05
N ARG A 89 0.49 -0.45 4.06
CA ARG A 89 0.70 -0.07 5.47
C ARG A 89 1.85 -0.83 6.13
N LYS A 90 2.52 -1.77 5.45
CA LYS A 90 3.66 -2.50 6.01
C LYS A 90 4.88 -1.57 6.16
N ARG A 91 5.51 -1.60 7.33
CA ARG A 91 6.75 -0.86 7.62
C ARG A 91 7.90 -1.47 6.84
N LEU A 92 8.76 -0.61 6.30
CA LEU A 92 10.03 -1.03 5.73
C LEU A 92 11.04 -1.28 6.84
N ASP A 93 11.81 -2.35 6.71
CA ASP A 93 12.86 -2.68 7.68
C ASP A 93 13.94 -1.59 7.71
N GLY A 94 14.35 -1.18 8.91
CA GLY A 94 15.32 -0.09 9.10
C GLY A 94 14.73 1.32 9.02
N ILE A 95 13.41 1.47 8.87
CA ILE A 95 12.71 2.77 8.90
C ILE A 95 11.90 2.90 10.20
N PRO A 96 12.03 4.03 10.93
CA PRO A 96 11.23 4.30 12.13
C PRO A 96 9.72 4.37 11.83
N CYS A 97 8.91 4.14 12.86
CA CYS A 97 7.46 4.22 12.76
C CYS A 97 6.96 5.68 12.63
N GLY A 98 6.06 5.93 11.69
CA GLY A 98 5.32 7.20 11.56
C GLY A 98 4.11 7.30 12.49
N LEU A 99 3.38 8.42 12.40
CA LEU A 99 2.13 8.67 13.12
C LEU A 99 1.03 9.07 12.15
N LYS A 100 -0.17 8.51 12.28
CA LYS A 100 -1.32 8.90 11.48
C LYS A 100 -1.69 10.37 11.74
N ASN A 101 -1.98 11.13 10.70
CA ASN A 101 -2.55 12.46 10.83
C ASN A 101 -4.07 12.34 11.04
N LEU A 102 -4.60 12.96 12.09
CA LEU A 102 -6.01 12.89 12.49
C LEU A 102 -6.79 14.17 12.11
N GLY A 103 -6.29 14.93 11.13
CA GLY A 103 -6.82 16.23 10.75
C GLY A 103 -6.17 17.34 11.55
N ASN A 104 -5.21 18.05 10.95
CA ASN A 104 -4.43 19.13 11.55
C ASN A 104 -3.64 18.75 12.83
N THR A 105 -3.37 17.47 13.09
CA THR A 105 -2.55 17.02 14.24
C THR A 105 -1.06 16.91 13.94
N CYS A 106 -0.60 17.44 12.81
CA CYS A 106 0.78 17.32 12.35
C CYS A 106 1.79 18.04 13.27
N TYR A 107 1.37 19.11 13.94
CA TYR A 107 2.19 19.78 14.97
C TYR A 107 2.50 18.84 16.13
N PHE A 108 1.49 18.10 16.60
CA PHE A 108 1.63 17.11 17.68
C PHE A 108 2.51 15.95 17.22
N ASN A 109 2.26 15.39 16.04
CA ASN A 109 3.04 14.29 15.50
C ASN A 109 4.54 14.64 15.43
N SER A 110 4.86 15.84 14.93
CA SER A 110 6.25 16.30 14.78
C SER A 110 6.96 16.46 16.12
N LEU A 111 6.26 17.00 17.12
CA LEU A 111 6.78 17.22 18.46
C LEU A 111 6.96 15.88 19.20
N LEU A 112 5.95 15.01 19.11
CA LEU A 112 5.96 13.71 19.75
C LEU A 112 7.07 12.81 19.21
N GLN A 113 7.29 12.81 17.89
CA GLN A 113 8.41 12.09 17.29
C GLN A 113 9.76 12.61 17.83
N THR A 114 9.88 13.91 18.05
CA THR A 114 11.09 14.48 18.65
C THR A 114 11.31 13.99 20.08
N TYR A 115 10.25 13.88 20.88
CA TYR A 115 10.34 13.32 22.23
C TYR A 115 10.58 11.82 22.25
N PHE A 116 10.02 11.08 21.30
CA PHE A 116 10.28 9.66 21.14
C PHE A 116 11.75 9.37 20.80
N PHE A 117 12.50 10.34 20.27
CA PHE A 117 13.94 10.22 20.04
C PHE A 117 14.80 10.48 21.27
N ASP A 118 14.19 10.86 22.41
CA ASP A 118 14.83 10.91 23.71
C ASP A 118 14.71 9.56 24.44
N SER A 119 15.83 8.87 24.59
CA SER A 119 15.79 7.52 25.16
C SER A 119 15.44 7.47 26.64
N GLN A 120 15.79 8.51 27.41
CA GLN A 120 15.46 8.59 28.83
C GLN A 120 13.95 8.84 29.02
N PHE A 121 13.37 9.71 28.20
CA PHE A 121 11.94 9.97 28.18
C PHE A 121 11.15 8.71 27.80
N VAL A 122 11.52 8.04 26.70
CA VAL A 122 10.85 6.79 26.29
C VAL A 122 10.94 5.74 27.38
N LYS A 123 12.12 5.53 27.98
CA LYS A 123 12.28 4.59 29.09
C LYS A 123 11.33 4.92 30.25
N THR A 124 11.27 6.19 30.65
CA THR A 124 10.41 6.67 31.76
C THR A 124 8.93 6.35 31.50
N ILE A 125 8.45 6.63 30.29
CA ILE A 125 7.05 6.35 29.89
C ILE A 125 6.79 4.83 29.79
N ILE A 126 7.71 4.06 29.21
CA ILE A 126 7.56 2.60 29.06
C ILE A 126 7.55 1.87 30.42
N THR A 127 8.30 2.37 31.40
CA THR A 127 8.37 1.79 32.75
C THR A 127 7.30 2.32 33.71
N PHE A 128 6.47 3.28 33.27
CA PHE A 128 5.43 3.87 34.10
C PHE A 128 4.40 2.81 34.55
N GLN A 129 4.07 2.82 35.85
CA GLN A 129 3.06 1.93 36.43
C GLN A 129 2.03 2.75 37.22
N PRO A 130 0.75 2.77 36.79
CA PRO A 130 -0.31 3.51 37.46
C PRO A 130 -0.68 2.85 38.81
N HIS A 131 -1.01 3.66 39.82
CA HIS A 131 -1.48 3.15 41.11
C HIS A 131 -2.95 2.67 41.02
N GLN A 132 -3.28 1.56 41.68
CA GLN A 132 -4.59 0.90 41.58
C GLN A 132 -5.74 1.62 42.32
N GLN A 133 -5.48 2.72 43.03
CA GLN A 133 -6.49 3.51 43.74
C GLN A 133 -6.43 4.97 43.26
N ILE A 134 -7.26 5.34 42.27
CA ILE A 134 -7.38 6.73 41.83
C ILE A 134 -8.85 7.14 41.85
N GLU A 135 -9.16 8.12 42.72
CA GLU A 135 -10.46 8.79 42.83
C GLU A 135 -10.76 9.68 41.60
N GLN A 136 -12.04 9.92 41.35
CA GLN A 136 -12.56 10.69 40.21
C GLN A 136 -12.07 12.16 40.21
N GLY A 137 -11.52 12.64 39.08
CA GLY A 137 -11.12 14.05 38.88
C GLY A 137 -10.15 14.26 37.70
N ASN A 138 -9.77 15.53 37.41
CA ASN A 138 -8.82 15.92 36.32
C ASN A 138 -7.47 15.17 36.38
N LYS A 139 -7.07 14.72 37.57
CA LYS A 139 -5.84 13.95 37.83
C LYS A 139 -5.86 12.53 37.24
N SER A 140 -7.04 11.95 37.05
CA SER A 140 -7.22 10.66 36.36
C SER A 140 -6.85 10.76 34.87
N LYS A 141 -7.11 11.91 34.24
CA LYS A 141 -6.84 12.12 32.81
C LYS A 141 -5.34 12.21 32.50
N SER A 142 -4.54 12.80 33.39
CA SER A 142 -3.08 12.86 33.23
C SER A 142 -2.43 11.47 33.28
N ILE A 143 -2.92 10.59 34.17
CA ILE A 143 -2.46 9.19 34.24
C ILE A 143 -2.90 8.41 32.99
N GLN A 144 -4.15 8.59 32.56
CA GLN A 144 -4.64 8.00 31.31
C GLN A 144 -3.82 8.45 30.09
N LEU A 145 -3.41 9.72 30.03
CA LEU A 145 -2.53 10.24 28.99
C LEU A 145 -1.20 9.48 28.95
N VAL A 146 -0.54 9.28 30.10
CA VAL A 146 0.74 8.54 30.15
C VAL A 146 0.54 7.05 29.80
N GLN A 147 -0.56 6.43 30.20
CA GLN A 147 -0.89 5.04 29.79
C GLN A 147 -1.11 4.91 28.28
N ASN A 148 -1.88 5.83 27.69
CA ASN A 148 -2.12 5.86 26.25
C ASN A 148 -0.81 6.14 25.48
N LEU A 149 0.03 7.03 26.02
CA LEU A 149 1.35 7.33 25.48
C LEU A 149 2.29 6.12 25.57
N GLN A 150 2.24 5.37 26.67
CA GLN A 150 2.97 4.11 26.84
C GLN A 150 2.57 3.10 25.77
N ASN A 151 1.26 2.88 25.54
CA ASN A 151 0.78 1.99 24.48
C ASN A 151 1.24 2.45 23.10
N LEU A 152 1.14 3.75 22.82
CA LEU A 152 1.59 4.33 21.55
C LEU A 152 3.10 4.10 21.33
N PHE A 153 3.92 4.35 22.36
CA PHE A 153 5.37 4.14 22.29
C PHE A 153 5.72 2.66 22.11
N ILE A 154 5.02 1.74 22.78
CA ILE A 154 5.21 0.30 22.56
C ILE A 154 4.99 -0.06 21.08
N SER A 155 3.90 0.42 20.48
CA SER A 155 3.63 0.19 19.07
C SER A 155 4.67 0.89 18.16
N MET A 156 5.10 2.12 18.46
CA MET A 156 6.15 2.81 17.70
C MET A 156 7.48 2.05 17.70
N ILE A 157 7.82 1.36 18.79
CA ILE A 157 9.08 0.62 18.94
C ILE A 157 9.15 -0.56 17.96
N GLY A 158 8.10 -1.38 17.86
CA GLY A 158 8.21 -2.64 17.10
C GLY A 158 6.97 -3.09 16.34
N SER A 159 5.99 -2.21 16.12
CA SER A 159 4.87 -2.52 15.22
C SER A 159 5.38 -2.67 13.79
N ASP A 160 4.85 -3.67 13.08
CA ASP A 160 5.09 -3.91 11.66
C ASP A 160 4.34 -2.91 10.76
N LYS A 161 3.52 -2.05 11.35
CA LYS A 161 2.83 -0.98 10.64
C LYS A 161 3.78 0.18 10.38
N LYS A 162 3.71 0.73 9.17
CA LYS A 162 4.45 1.92 8.72
C LYS A 162 4.20 3.12 9.64
N TYR A 163 3.00 3.21 10.19
CA TYR A 163 2.60 4.23 11.14
C TYR A 163 1.61 3.66 12.16
N VAL A 164 1.54 4.29 13.33
CA VAL A 164 0.59 3.97 14.38
C VAL A 164 -0.42 5.11 14.57
N ASP A 165 -1.58 4.79 15.15
CA ASP A 165 -2.67 5.75 15.33
C ASP A 165 -2.56 6.43 16.71
N PRO A 166 -2.33 7.76 16.78
CA PRO A 166 -2.21 8.47 18.05
C PRO A 166 -3.56 8.91 18.66
N SER A 167 -4.70 8.49 18.12
CA SER A 167 -6.03 9.00 18.51
C SER A 167 -6.29 8.97 20.01
N GLU A 168 -5.96 7.86 20.67
CA GLU A 168 -6.19 7.70 22.11
C GLU A 168 -5.32 8.64 22.96
N VAL A 169 -4.12 8.98 22.48
CA VAL A 169 -3.27 9.98 23.13
C VAL A 169 -3.89 11.36 22.97
N VAL A 170 -4.25 11.76 21.75
CA VAL A 170 -4.83 13.08 21.48
C VAL A 170 -6.13 13.30 22.27
N LYS A 171 -7.02 12.31 22.33
CA LYS A 171 -8.28 12.36 23.12
C LYS A 171 -8.06 12.52 24.62
N SER A 172 -6.91 12.10 25.15
CA SER A 172 -6.59 12.22 26.57
C SER A 172 -5.93 13.55 26.95
N ILE A 173 -5.50 14.36 25.97
CA ILE A 173 -4.92 15.67 26.23
C ILE A 173 -6.03 16.65 26.61
N CYS A 174 -5.90 17.25 27.78
CA CYS A 174 -6.85 18.23 28.30
C CYS A 174 -6.17 19.55 28.65
N ASP A 175 -6.90 20.65 28.50
CA ASP A 175 -6.50 22.00 28.92
C ASP A 175 -6.44 22.14 30.46
N GLU A 176 -6.08 23.33 30.96
CA GLU A 176 -6.00 23.62 32.39
C GLU A 176 -7.31 23.37 33.15
N PHE A 177 -8.45 23.46 32.46
CA PHE A 177 -9.79 23.28 33.01
C PHE A 177 -10.28 21.83 32.91
N GLY A 178 -9.55 20.95 32.22
CA GLY A 178 -9.90 19.55 32.05
C GLY A 178 -10.75 19.27 30.81
N ASN A 179 -10.92 20.25 29.91
CA ASN A 179 -11.60 20.05 28.64
C ASN A 179 -10.66 19.37 27.65
N VAL A 180 -11.17 18.38 26.91
CA VAL A 180 -10.41 17.72 25.86
C VAL A 180 -10.14 18.73 24.74
N LEU A 181 -8.91 18.74 24.22
CA LEU A 181 -8.58 19.62 23.11
C LEU A 181 -9.38 19.21 21.86
N PRO A 182 -10.07 20.15 21.18
CA PRO A 182 -10.80 19.84 19.97
C PRO A 182 -9.85 19.35 18.87
N ILE A 183 -10.15 18.18 18.29
CA ILE A 183 -9.41 17.61 17.17
C ILE A 183 -9.79 18.39 15.91
N GLY A 184 -8.79 18.86 15.15
CA GLY A 184 -9.00 19.60 13.90
C GLY A 184 -8.58 21.07 13.94
N ASP A 185 -8.40 21.67 15.11
CA ASP A 185 -7.90 23.04 15.23
C ASP A 185 -6.37 23.09 15.14
N GLN A 186 -5.85 24.04 14.35
CA GLN A 186 -4.43 24.35 14.40
C GLN A 186 -4.12 25.08 15.71
N LYS A 187 -3.11 24.60 16.43
CA LYS A 187 -2.63 25.19 17.68
C LYS A 187 -1.21 25.73 17.49
N ASP A 188 -0.87 26.77 18.24
CA ASP A 188 0.53 27.16 18.38
C ASP A 188 1.28 26.04 19.11
N VAL A 189 2.39 25.61 18.52
CA VAL A 189 3.19 24.49 19.04
C VAL A 189 3.76 24.80 20.42
N GLY A 190 4.07 26.07 20.68
CA GLY A 190 4.57 26.56 21.96
C GLY A 190 3.60 26.29 23.11
N GLU A 191 2.38 26.80 22.96
CA GLU A 191 1.31 26.67 23.94
C GLU A 191 0.91 25.21 24.15
N PHE A 192 0.70 24.47 23.05
CA PHE A 192 0.36 23.04 23.12
C PHE A 192 1.42 22.24 23.87
N ASN A 193 2.71 22.50 23.61
CA ASN A 193 3.79 21.77 24.24
C ASN A 193 3.82 21.98 25.75
N GLN A 194 3.53 23.20 26.21
CA GLN A 194 3.46 23.49 27.64
C GLN A 194 2.36 22.68 28.31
N TYR A 195 1.16 22.63 27.74
CA TYR A 195 0.08 21.79 28.26
C TYR A 195 0.45 20.31 28.29
N PHE A 196 1.04 19.81 27.22
CA PHE A 196 1.44 18.42 27.09
C PHE A 196 2.48 18.01 28.15
N LEU A 197 3.58 18.78 28.29
CA LEU A 197 4.62 18.48 29.27
C LEU A 197 4.12 18.63 30.71
N ASN A 198 3.27 19.62 31.00
CA ASN A 198 2.69 19.80 32.32
C ASN A 198 1.85 18.59 32.75
N ARG A 199 1.03 18.06 31.84
CA ARG A 199 0.17 16.89 32.12
C ARG A 199 0.96 15.60 32.29
N ILE A 200 2.02 15.41 31.50
CA ILE A 200 2.93 14.28 31.69
C ILE A 200 3.65 14.39 33.04
N THR A 201 4.16 15.58 33.37
CA THR A 201 4.87 15.81 34.63
C THR A 201 3.97 15.54 35.82
N GLU A 202 2.73 16.03 35.80
CA GLU A 202 1.74 15.77 36.85
C GLU A 202 1.54 14.28 37.11
N ALA A 203 1.49 13.46 36.05
CA ALA A 203 1.34 12.01 36.17
C ALA A 203 2.61 11.31 36.66
N LEU A 204 3.80 11.77 36.26
CA LEU A 204 5.07 11.17 36.66
C LEU A 204 5.44 11.49 38.12
N THR A 205 5.28 12.74 38.57
CA THR A 205 5.61 13.15 39.95
C THR A 205 4.77 12.41 41.00
N GLN A 206 3.54 12.01 40.66
CA GLN A 206 2.68 11.21 41.54
C GLN A 206 3.23 9.81 41.81
N ASN A 207 3.97 9.24 40.85
CA ASN A 207 4.58 7.91 41.00
C ASN A 207 5.82 7.96 41.94
N ASP A 208 6.52 9.11 41.99
CA ASP A 208 7.76 9.26 42.77
C ASP A 208 7.51 9.59 44.26
N GLN A 209 6.43 10.30 44.60
CA GLN A 209 6.17 10.79 45.97
C GLN A 209 5.96 9.70 47.04
N GLN A 210 5.71 8.43 46.68
CA GLN A 210 5.66 7.33 47.67
C GLN A 210 6.90 6.42 47.69
N HIS A 211 7.77 6.45 46.69
CA HIS A 211 9.04 5.71 46.77
C HIS A 211 9.98 6.29 47.84
N ASN A 212 9.88 7.60 48.11
CA ASN A 212 10.65 8.29 49.16
C ASN A 212 10.00 8.27 50.56
N ASN A 213 8.72 7.91 50.71
CA ASN A 213 8.06 7.81 52.04
C ASN A 213 8.45 6.57 52.86
N LYS A 214 9.60 5.96 52.56
CA LYS A 214 10.25 4.94 53.42
C LYS A 214 11.52 5.44 54.10
N ILE A 215 11.96 6.68 53.88
CA ILE A 215 13.16 7.22 54.52
C ILE A 215 12.89 8.67 54.99
N GLU A 216 12.87 8.79 56.33
CA GLU A 216 12.99 10.01 57.16
C GLU A 216 11.77 10.94 57.32
N ASP A 217 10.98 10.63 58.35
CA ASP A 217 10.26 11.60 59.17
C ASP A 217 11.26 12.56 59.84
N ASN A 218 11.21 13.85 59.48
CA ASN A 218 11.40 15.01 60.36
C ASN A 218 11.49 16.29 59.51
N PHE A 219 10.48 17.17 59.57
CA PHE A 219 10.62 18.59 59.99
C PHE A 219 9.32 19.40 59.75
N VAL A 220 8.66 19.69 60.87
CA VAL A 220 8.00 20.92 61.33
C VAL A 220 7.31 21.86 60.33
N GLU A 221 5.99 22.00 60.53
CA GLU A 221 5.08 23.02 60.02
C GLU A 221 5.59 24.46 60.16
N SER A 222 5.49 25.22 59.07
CA SER A 222 5.42 26.69 59.10
C SER A 222 4.44 27.14 58.01
N SER A 223 3.16 26.95 58.31
CA SER A 223 2.02 27.53 57.59
C SER A 223 2.02 29.06 57.72
N LEU A 224 1.46 29.75 56.70
CA LEU A 224 1.00 31.16 56.67
C LEU A 224 1.74 32.17 55.77
N SER A 225 2.10 31.80 54.53
CA SER A 225 2.31 32.81 53.45
C SER A 225 1.88 32.38 52.03
N SER A 226 1.03 31.35 51.89
CA SER A 226 0.73 30.71 50.60
C SER A 226 -0.64 31.00 49.99
N ILE A 227 -1.43 31.96 50.49
CA ILE A 227 -2.81 32.16 50.01
C ILE A 227 -2.92 33.14 48.81
N LEU A 228 -1.85 33.85 48.43
CA LEU A 228 -1.88 34.83 47.32
C LEU A 228 -0.92 34.54 46.14
N LYS A 229 -0.41 33.31 46.00
CA LYS A 229 0.41 32.87 44.85
C LYS A 229 -0.22 31.76 44.00
N SER A 230 -1.54 31.52 44.12
CA SER A 230 -2.28 30.46 43.42
C SER A 230 -2.68 30.82 41.97
N LYS A 231 -1.76 31.39 41.17
CA LYS A 231 -2.02 31.70 39.74
C LYS A 231 -1.00 31.14 38.74
N SER A 232 -0.11 30.23 39.15
CA SER A 232 0.66 29.41 38.20
C SER A 232 0.79 28.00 38.74
N PHE A 233 0.36 27.01 37.96
CA PHE A 233 0.73 25.62 38.18
C PHE A 233 2.27 25.53 38.11
N HIS A 234 2.94 25.47 39.26
CA HIS A 234 4.40 25.46 39.32
C HIS A 234 4.93 24.09 38.88
N ILE A 235 5.57 24.05 37.72
CA ILE A 235 6.52 23.01 37.33
C ILE A 235 7.67 23.03 38.34
N ASN A 236 8.03 21.89 38.93
CA ASN A 236 9.16 21.82 39.84
C ASN A 236 10.46 21.67 39.04
N ASP A 237 11.53 22.34 39.48
CA ASP A 237 12.85 22.28 38.82
C ASP A 237 13.43 20.86 38.81
N ASP A 238 12.95 20.00 39.71
CA ASP A 238 13.44 18.64 39.90
C ASP A 238 12.73 17.55 39.09
N ASP A 239 11.61 17.87 38.43
CA ASP A 239 10.84 16.89 37.68
C ASP A 239 11.58 16.42 36.42
N ILE A 240 11.34 15.17 35.99
CA ILE A 240 12.05 14.55 34.87
C ILE A 240 11.87 15.34 33.57
N ALA A 241 10.65 15.81 33.27
CA ALA A 241 10.39 16.60 32.07
C ALA A 241 11.13 17.95 32.11
N SER A 242 11.21 18.59 33.28
CA SER A 242 11.97 19.83 33.49
C SER A 242 13.46 19.62 33.22
N LYS A 243 14.03 18.52 33.74
CA LYS A 243 15.45 18.17 33.54
C LYS A 243 15.80 17.84 32.10
N LEU A 244 14.87 17.23 31.36
CA LEU A 244 15.09 16.80 29.98
C LEU A 244 14.86 17.90 28.94
N PHE A 245 13.78 18.68 29.09
CA PHE A 245 13.28 19.54 28.02
C PHE A 245 13.20 21.02 28.36
N LEU A 246 13.29 21.40 29.64
CA LEU A 246 13.21 22.80 30.06
C LEU A 246 14.60 23.36 30.39
N CYS A 247 14.73 24.67 30.22
CA CYS A 247 15.92 25.43 30.49
C CYS A 247 15.63 26.50 31.55
N LYS A 248 16.39 26.49 32.65
CA LYS A 248 16.27 27.51 33.70
C LYS A 248 16.99 28.80 33.29
N VAL A 249 16.25 29.89 33.21
CA VAL A 249 16.75 31.22 32.83
C VAL A 249 16.67 32.15 34.04
N PHE A 250 17.75 32.86 34.29
CA PHE A 250 17.87 33.90 35.30
C PHE A 250 17.69 35.27 34.62
N HIS A 251 16.71 36.03 35.09
CA HIS A 251 16.40 37.38 34.63
C HIS A 251 16.96 38.39 35.61
N GLN A 252 17.61 39.43 35.07
CA GLN A 252 18.06 40.58 35.83
C GLN A 252 17.63 41.85 35.09
N PHE A 253 16.78 42.67 35.71
CA PHE A 253 16.41 43.97 35.18
C PHE A 253 17.22 45.05 35.89
N GLN A 254 17.81 45.97 35.13
CA GLN A 254 18.52 47.13 35.63
C GLN A 254 17.85 48.40 35.12
N PHE A 255 17.44 49.28 36.03
CA PHE A 255 16.79 50.56 35.69
C PHE A 255 17.19 51.64 36.69
N GLU A 256 17.07 52.91 36.30
CA GLU A 256 17.32 54.04 37.19
C GLU A 256 16.04 54.48 37.89
N GLN A 257 16.12 54.70 39.20
CA GLN A 257 15.05 55.27 39.99
C GLN A 257 15.63 56.32 40.95
N ALA A 258 15.23 57.59 40.77
CA ALA A 258 15.72 58.72 41.56
C ALA A 258 17.26 58.79 41.63
N ASP A 259 17.93 58.72 40.46
CA ASP A 259 19.39 58.74 40.29
C ASP A 259 20.15 57.57 40.95
N ILE A 260 19.44 56.49 41.33
CA ILE A 260 20.02 55.26 41.88
C ILE A 260 19.68 54.09 40.95
N GLN A 261 20.69 53.29 40.61
CA GLN A 261 20.51 52.08 39.82
C GLN A 261 19.85 50.99 40.67
N GLN A 262 18.65 50.59 40.29
CA GLN A 262 17.90 49.48 40.90
C GLN A 262 18.11 48.20 40.09
N THR A 263 18.05 47.06 40.77
CA THR A 263 18.14 45.75 40.14
C THR A 263 17.05 44.83 40.68
N THR A 264 16.28 44.19 39.80
CA THR A 264 15.36 43.12 40.17
C THR A 264 15.77 41.81 39.52
N GLU A 265 15.64 40.72 40.26
CA GLU A 265 16.09 39.39 39.83
C GLU A 265 14.94 38.38 39.92
N SER A 266 14.82 37.52 38.93
CA SER A 266 13.86 36.40 38.94
C SER A 266 14.40 35.21 38.16
N THR A 267 13.79 34.05 38.35
CA THR A 267 14.12 32.84 37.59
C THR A 267 12.86 32.23 37.01
N GLU A 268 12.94 31.76 35.78
CA GLU A 268 11.83 31.15 35.05
C GLU A 268 12.32 29.93 34.25
N LEU A 269 11.44 28.94 34.06
CA LEU A 269 11.69 27.78 33.21
C LEU A 269 11.19 28.07 31.79
N PHE A 270 12.10 28.02 30.83
CA PHE A 270 11.81 28.16 29.42
C PHE A 270 11.74 26.80 28.76
N ASN A 271 10.65 26.55 28.05
CA ASN A 271 10.55 25.42 27.14
C ASN A 271 11.35 25.66 25.87
N PHE A 272 11.20 26.88 25.32
CA PHE A 272 11.87 27.32 24.11
C PHE A 272 12.43 28.72 24.31
N ILE A 273 13.68 28.95 23.91
CA ILE A 273 14.27 30.29 23.86
C ILE A 273 13.80 30.95 22.56
N PRO A 274 13.09 32.10 22.63
CA PRO A 274 12.63 32.79 21.43
C PRO A 274 13.80 33.46 20.71
N LEU A 275 13.86 33.28 19.39
CA LEU A 275 14.83 33.88 18.49
C LEU A 275 14.13 34.86 17.55
N ASP A 276 14.52 36.13 17.59
CA ASP A 276 14.10 37.15 16.62
C ASP A 276 14.73 36.86 15.25
N LEU A 277 13.87 36.77 14.23
CA LEU A 277 14.25 36.54 12.84
C LEU A 277 15.13 37.67 12.27
N LYS A 278 15.00 38.90 12.75
CA LYS A 278 15.71 40.09 12.22
C LYS A 278 17.22 39.99 12.33
N ASP A 279 17.72 39.24 13.32
CA ASP A 279 19.15 39.05 13.54
C ASP A 279 19.77 38.13 12.45
N GLY A 280 18.95 37.24 11.87
CA GLY A 280 19.29 36.39 10.73
C GLY A 280 20.20 35.21 11.04
N ASN A 281 20.73 35.09 12.26
CA ASN A 281 21.40 33.88 12.73
C ASN A 281 21.19 33.60 14.21
N LEU A 282 21.42 32.35 14.62
CA LEU A 282 21.20 31.87 15.98
C LEU A 282 21.98 32.65 17.05
N TYR A 283 23.28 32.89 16.87
CA TYR A 283 24.10 33.53 17.92
C TYR A 283 23.76 34.99 18.14
N ASP A 284 23.51 35.75 17.07
CA ASP A 284 23.08 37.15 17.19
C ASP A 284 21.69 37.25 17.81
N SER A 285 20.79 36.34 17.45
CA SER A 285 19.44 36.30 18.01
C SER A 285 19.43 35.88 19.48
N PHE A 286 20.27 34.92 19.86
CA PHE A 286 20.43 34.52 21.26
C PHE A 286 21.10 35.64 22.08
N ASP A 287 22.04 36.38 21.49
CA ASP A 287 22.63 37.58 22.09
C ASP A 287 21.59 38.69 22.34
N SER A 288 20.68 38.94 21.39
CA SER A 288 19.53 39.84 21.57
C SER A 288 18.58 39.36 22.68
N PHE A 289 18.40 38.05 22.82
CA PHE A 289 17.67 37.48 23.95
C PHE A 289 18.40 37.71 25.28
N VAL A 290 19.73 37.56 25.33
CA VAL A 290 20.52 37.75 26.56
C VAL A 290 20.57 39.20 27.00
N VAL A 291 20.64 40.17 26.07
CA VAL A 291 20.66 41.60 26.40
C VAL A 291 19.57 42.32 25.63
N ASN A 292 18.50 42.70 26.33
CA ASN A 292 17.34 43.37 25.76
C ASN A 292 17.10 44.74 26.45
N TYR A 293 16.73 45.76 25.66
CA TYR A 293 16.41 47.10 26.14
C TYR A 293 14.89 47.29 26.11
N ILE A 294 14.30 47.62 27.25
CA ILE A 294 12.86 47.80 27.43
C ILE A 294 12.62 49.27 27.75
N ASP A 295 11.99 49.99 26.82
CA ASP A 295 11.73 51.42 26.97
C ASP A 295 10.56 51.72 27.91
N ASP A 296 9.62 50.80 28.04
CA ASP A 296 8.34 50.97 28.74
C ASP A 296 8.20 50.09 30.00
N TYR A 297 9.32 49.76 30.66
CA TYR A 297 9.31 48.92 31.85
C TYR A 297 8.58 49.61 33.00
N LYS A 298 7.60 48.91 33.59
CA LYS A 298 6.86 49.38 34.76
C LYS A 298 7.54 48.91 36.03
N ASN A 299 8.04 49.85 36.82
CA ASN A 299 8.61 49.55 38.13
C ASN A 299 7.52 49.17 39.16
N GLU A 300 7.91 48.85 40.40
CA GLU A 300 7.00 48.50 41.49
C GLU A 300 5.98 49.61 41.84
N PHE A 301 6.26 50.85 41.43
CA PHE A 301 5.40 52.02 41.59
C PHE A 301 4.54 52.30 40.35
N ASN A 302 4.50 51.37 39.38
CA ASN A 302 3.78 51.48 38.11
C ASN A 302 4.21 52.69 37.25
N GLN A 303 5.44 53.16 37.44
CA GLN A 303 6.06 54.21 36.64
C GLN A 303 6.82 53.58 35.48
N THR A 304 6.71 54.20 34.30
CA THR A 304 7.42 53.79 33.10
C THR A 304 8.86 54.29 33.15
N VAL A 305 9.82 53.39 33.14
CA VAL A 305 11.27 53.66 33.12
C VAL A 305 11.95 52.84 32.03
N GLN A 306 13.09 53.31 31.53
CA GLN A 306 13.93 52.50 30.66
C GLN A 306 14.69 51.46 31.51
N ALA A 307 14.61 50.20 31.11
CA ALA A 307 15.28 49.10 31.78
C ALA A 307 16.10 48.27 30.80
N VAL A 308 17.23 47.76 31.26
CA VAL A 308 17.99 46.72 30.55
C VAL A 308 17.66 45.38 31.20
N LYS A 309 17.10 44.46 30.41
CA LYS A 309 16.84 43.08 30.82
C LYS A 309 18.01 42.20 30.36
N TYR A 310 18.64 41.54 31.33
CA TYR A 310 19.63 40.50 31.09
C TYR A 310 19.02 39.13 31.32
N ASN A 311 19.12 38.24 30.35
CA ASN A 311 18.69 36.85 30.44
C ASN A 311 19.92 35.94 30.42
N TRP A 312 20.15 35.19 31.48
CA TRP A 312 21.27 34.26 31.59
C TRP A 312 20.78 32.84 31.75
N ILE A 313 21.40 31.90 31.05
CA ILE A 313 21.11 30.49 31.28
C ILE A 313 21.75 30.08 32.61
N TYR A 314 20.93 29.63 33.56
CA TYR A 314 21.36 29.40 34.95
C TYR A 314 22.36 28.24 35.04
N SER A 315 22.05 27.12 34.38
CA SER A 315 22.89 25.94 34.29
C SER A 315 22.74 25.30 32.91
N PRO A 316 23.76 24.59 32.39
CA PRO A 316 23.68 23.95 31.08
C PRO A 316 22.57 22.87 31.04
N PRO A 317 21.47 23.04 30.27
CA PRO A 317 20.40 22.06 30.20
C PRO A 317 20.83 20.83 29.37
N GLN A 318 20.14 19.69 29.52
CA GLN A 318 20.47 18.50 28.70
C GLN A 318 20.12 18.72 27.23
N LYS A 319 18.96 19.33 26.99
CA LYS A 319 18.51 19.79 25.68
C LYS A 319 18.27 21.28 25.70
N LEU A 320 18.59 21.91 24.59
CA LEU A 320 18.43 23.34 24.39
C LEU A 320 17.56 23.56 23.16
N SER A 321 16.39 24.14 23.38
CA SER A 321 15.38 24.29 22.36
C SER A 321 15.16 25.77 22.04
N PHE A 322 15.11 26.10 20.75
CA PHE A 322 14.94 27.47 20.24
C PHE A 322 13.73 27.56 19.33
N GLN A 323 12.92 28.60 19.52
CA GLN A 323 11.76 28.89 18.66
C GLN A 323 12.06 30.13 17.81
N ILE A 324 12.00 29.99 16.49
CA ILE A 324 12.23 31.11 15.56
C ILE A 324 10.91 31.85 15.37
N GLN A 325 10.87 33.12 15.78
CA GLN A 325 9.68 33.96 15.72
C GLN A 325 9.45 34.48 14.30
N ARG A 326 8.70 33.72 13.50
CA ARG A 326 8.40 34.04 12.11
C ARG A 326 7.06 34.72 11.88
N VAL A 327 6.15 34.68 12.85
CA VAL A 327 4.80 35.21 12.70
C VAL A 327 4.71 36.54 13.43
N ASN A 328 4.33 37.58 12.69
CA ASN A 328 4.14 38.92 13.22
C ASN A 328 2.76 39.46 12.82
N TYR A 329 2.11 40.18 13.72
CA TYR A 329 0.83 40.81 13.44
C TYR A 329 1.02 42.06 12.57
N CYS A 330 0.40 42.07 11.39
CA CYS A 330 0.44 43.21 10.48
C CYS A 330 -0.79 44.08 10.69
N LYS A 331 -0.58 45.26 11.29
CA LYS A 331 -1.65 46.24 11.53
C LYS A 331 -2.37 46.68 10.24
N GLU A 332 -1.65 46.76 9.12
CA GLU A 332 -2.22 47.18 7.84
C GLU A 332 -3.17 46.15 7.25
N LYS A 333 -2.86 44.85 7.42
CA LYS A 333 -3.69 43.74 6.91
C LYS A 333 -4.69 43.20 7.93
N ASN A 334 -4.60 43.66 9.19
CA ASN A 334 -5.34 43.12 10.32
C ASN A 334 -5.26 41.58 10.41
N ASP A 335 -4.08 41.03 10.09
CA ASP A 335 -3.86 39.59 9.99
C ASP A 335 -2.42 39.24 10.39
N LEU A 336 -2.19 37.98 10.74
CA LEU A 336 -0.87 37.42 11.02
C LEU A 336 -0.13 37.14 9.71
N ILE A 337 1.11 37.64 9.60
CA ILE A 337 1.96 37.40 8.43
C ILE A 337 3.16 36.57 8.85
N LYS A 338 3.40 35.47 8.11
CA LYS A 338 4.60 34.65 8.25
C LYS A 338 5.73 35.24 7.41
N GLN A 339 6.85 35.52 8.06
CA GLN A 339 8.09 35.95 7.43
C GLN A 339 8.92 34.75 6.99
N ASN A 340 9.31 34.76 5.72
CA ASN A 340 10.06 33.69 5.08
C ASN A 340 11.54 34.05 4.90
N ASP A 341 12.04 35.06 5.60
CA ASP A 341 13.45 35.44 5.54
C ASP A 341 14.35 34.28 6.00
N GLU A 342 15.54 34.22 5.39
CA GLU A 342 16.53 33.20 5.71
C GLU A 342 17.03 33.37 7.15
N PHE A 343 17.20 32.25 7.85
CA PHE A 343 17.74 32.22 9.20
C PHE A 343 18.78 31.12 9.34
N PHE A 344 20.03 31.51 9.62
CA PHE A 344 21.17 30.61 9.65
C PHE A 344 21.48 30.10 11.06
N PHE A 345 21.88 28.84 11.15
CA PHE A 345 22.32 28.21 12.39
C PHE A 345 23.26 27.05 12.08
N ASP A 346 24.17 26.77 13.01
CA ASP A 346 25.18 25.73 12.87
C ASP A 346 24.69 24.41 13.46
N GLU A 347 25.19 23.27 12.96
CA GLU A 347 24.94 21.97 13.61
C GLU A 347 25.52 21.89 15.01
N GLU A 348 26.56 22.67 15.28
CA GLU A 348 27.31 22.67 16.51
C GLU A 348 27.31 24.06 17.12
N ILE A 349 26.90 24.15 18.38
CA ILE A 349 26.90 25.40 19.14
C ILE A 349 27.55 25.21 20.51
N TYR A 350 28.02 26.32 21.08
CA TYR A 350 28.61 26.38 22.41
C TYR A 350 27.80 27.34 23.27
N LEU A 351 27.26 26.81 24.38
CA LEU A 351 26.37 27.56 25.27
C LEU A 351 27.12 28.51 26.20
N ASP A 352 28.41 28.30 26.39
CA ASP A 352 29.26 28.94 27.41
C ASP A 352 29.11 30.46 27.47
N ARG A 353 28.95 31.11 26.32
CA ARG A 353 28.79 32.57 26.17
C ARG A 353 27.60 33.12 26.96
N PHE A 354 26.55 32.32 27.10
CA PHE A 354 25.26 32.74 27.64
C PHE A 354 24.97 32.13 29.02
N LEU A 355 25.92 31.40 29.60
CA LEU A 355 25.81 30.86 30.96
C LEU A 355 26.03 31.95 32.01
N MET A 356 25.26 31.88 33.09
CA MET A 356 25.33 32.82 34.22
C MET A 356 26.73 32.89 34.84
N GLU A 357 27.46 31.76 34.89
CA GLU A 357 28.84 31.70 35.40
C GLU A 357 29.81 32.57 34.59
N ASN A 358 29.59 32.72 33.28
CA ASN A 358 30.48 33.42 32.35
C ASN A 358 30.03 34.86 32.05
N ARG A 359 28.98 35.35 32.73
CA ARG A 359 28.35 36.66 32.43
C ARG A 359 29.32 37.84 32.37
N LYS A 360 30.29 37.89 33.28
CA LYS A 360 31.28 38.98 33.34
C LYS A 360 32.20 38.95 32.12
N GLN A 361 32.80 37.79 31.86
CA GLN A 361 33.68 37.56 30.71
C GLN A 361 32.95 37.82 29.39
N TYR A 362 31.69 37.37 29.27
CA TYR A 362 30.86 37.62 28.10
C TYR A 362 30.64 39.12 27.86
N LEU A 363 30.24 39.87 28.89
CA LEU A 363 29.97 41.31 28.76
C LEU A 363 31.24 42.10 28.38
N GLU A 364 32.40 41.71 28.90
CA GLU A 364 33.70 42.30 28.52
C GLU A 364 34.00 42.04 27.03
N ILE A 365 33.92 40.79 26.58
CA ILE A 365 34.16 40.42 25.17
C ILE A 365 33.11 41.09 24.25
N ARG A 366 31.84 41.13 24.67
CA ARG A 366 30.76 41.81 23.96
C ARG A 366 31.07 43.28 23.74
N ASN A 367 31.56 43.96 24.77
CA ASN A 367 31.95 45.37 24.69
C ASN A 367 33.15 45.57 23.75
N GLN A 368 34.16 44.69 23.81
CA GLN A 368 35.31 44.71 22.89
C GLN A 368 34.87 44.50 21.43
N ASN A 369 33.91 43.61 21.21
CA ASN A 369 33.40 43.29 19.87
C ASN A 369 32.38 44.29 19.34
N LYS A 370 31.94 45.28 20.13
CA LYS A 370 30.88 46.23 19.75
C LYS A 370 31.22 46.93 18.44
N GLU A 371 32.43 47.46 18.31
CA GLU A 371 32.88 48.14 17.08
C GLU A 371 32.99 47.19 15.88
N LEU A 372 33.44 45.95 16.11
CA LEU A 372 33.54 44.93 15.06
C LEU A 372 32.16 44.55 14.54
N LYS A 373 31.18 44.31 15.44
CA LYS A 373 29.78 44.06 15.07
C LYS A 373 29.16 45.25 14.34
N THR A 374 29.45 46.49 14.72
CA THR A 374 28.97 47.68 13.98
C THR A 374 29.51 47.72 12.54
N LYS A 375 30.81 47.45 12.35
CA LYS A 375 31.41 47.36 11.00
C LYS A 375 30.80 46.21 10.20
N GLN A 376 30.58 45.07 10.84
CA GLN A 376 29.97 43.89 10.22
C GLN A 376 28.53 44.17 9.77
N LYS A 377 27.72 44.84 10.59
CA LYS A 377 26.36 45.27 10.23
C LYS A 377 26.36 46.18 9.00
N LYS A 378 27.31 47.13 8.92
CA LYS A 378 27.44 48.01 7.75
C LYS A 378 27.76 47.24 6.48
N ILE A 379 28.70 46.28 6.54
CA ILE A 379 29.03 45.41 5.40
C ILE A 379 27.82 44.56 4.98
N LYS A 380 27.05 44.03 5.95
CA LYS A 380 25.83 43.24 5.67
C LYS A 380 24.77 44.08 4.94
N ILE A 381 24.59 45.35 5.33
CA ILE A 381 23.72 46.31 4.61
C ILE A 381 24.23 46.55 3.19
N ASP A 382 25.53 46.80 3.02
CA ASP A 382 26.14 47.02 1.70
C ASP A 382 26.01 45.78 0.79
N GLN A 383 26.08 44.57 1.36
CA GLN A 383 25.81 43.31 0.64
C GLN A 383 24.34 43.19 0.25
N GLN A 384 23.42 43.46 1.18
CA GLN A 384 21.97 43.40 0.94
C GLN A 384 21.54 44.33 -0.19
N GLN A 385 22.11 45.53 -0.29
CA GLN A 385 21.84 46.46 -1.40
C GLN A 385 22.24 45.89 -2.77
N LEU A 386 23.19 44.94 -2.83
CA LEU A 386 23.62 44.28 -4.07
C LEU A 386 22.80 43.02 -4.39
N THR A 387 22.33 42.29 -3.38
CA THR A 387 21.52 41.06 -3.54
C THR A 387 20.02 41.33 -3.64
N LYS A 388 19.52 42.42 -3.06
CA LYS A 388 18.13 42.88 -3.15
C LYS A 388 18.05 44.23 -3.87
N PHE A 389 18.57 44.29 -5.10
CA PHE A 389 18.46 45.48 -5.94
C PHE A 389 16.99 45.71 -6.32
N ASN A 390 16.50 46.93 -6.06
CA ASN A 390 15.09 47.30 -6.21
C ASN A 390 14.12 46.37 -5.46
N ASP A 391 14.53 45.92 -4.27
CA ASP A 391 13.79 45.06 -3.33
C ASP A 391 13.38 43.67 -3.85
N GLN A 392 13.81 43.27 -5.05
CA GLN A 392 13.29 42.06 -5.70
C GLN A 392 14.34 41.16 -6.36
N HIS A 393 15.48 41.69 -6.80
CA HIS A 393 16.41 40.91 -7.63
C HIS A 393 17.87 41.09 -7.24
N ASP A 394 18.67 40.04 -7.44
CA ASP A 394 20.12 40.14 -7.33
C ASP A 394 20.67 40.94 -8.53
N LEU A 395 21.44 42.00 -8.25
CA LEU A 395 21.99 42.86 -9.30
C LEU A 395 22.88 42.09 -10.29
N GLN A 396 23.58 41.05 -9.82
CA GLN A 396 24.40 40.19 -10.65
C GLN A 396 23.53 39.39 -11.63
N ASP A 397 22.40 38.87 -11.18
CA ASP A 397 21.48 38.09 -12.00
C ASP A 397 20.77 38.98 -13.01
N VAL A 398 20.36 40.18 -12.61
CA VAL A 398 19.80 41.20 -13.51
C VAL A 398 20.80 41.48 -14.64
N LEU A 399 22.05 41.81 -14.30
CA LEU A 399 23.09 42.07 -15.32
C LEU A 399 23.34 40.85 -16.22
N THR A 400 23.40 39.65 -15.64
CA THR A 400 23.66 38.42 -16.39
C THR A 400 22.52 38.11 -17.37
N ASN A 401 21.27 38.23 -16.92
CA ASN A 401 20.09 38.00 -17.74
C ASN A 401 19.95 39.07 -18.82
N THR A 402 20.24 40.34 -18.51
CA THR A 402 20.24 41.43 -19.51
C THR A 402 21.31 41.22 -20.57
N ILE A 403 22.54 40.83 -20.18
CA ILE A 403 23.62 40.51 -21.14
C ILE A 403 23.19 39.35 -22.04
N LYS A 404 22.70 38.26 -21.45
CA LYS A 404 22.25 37.07 -22.20
C LYS A 404 21.11 37.41 -23.16
N PHE A 405 20.16 38.24 -22.74
CA PHE A 405 19.07 38.72 -23.58
C PHE A 405 19.61 39.50 -24.80
N LEU A 406 20.53 40.43 -24.58
CA LEU A 406 21.15 41.21 -25.66
C LEU A 406 22.01 40.34 -26.60
N GLU A 407 22.72 39.35 -26.07
CA GLU A 407 23.50 38.38 -26.86
C GLU A 407 22.59 37.50 -27.74
N MET A 408 21.44 37.05 -27.21
CA MET A 408 20.44 36.29 -27.98
C MET A 408 19.80 37.13 -29.10
N GLN A 409 19.48 38.41 -28.81
CA GLN A 409 18.95 39.32 -29.83
C GLN A 409 19.95 39.61 -30.97
N ASN A 410 21.25 39.56 -30.69
CA ASN A 410 22.29 39.76 -31.71
C ASN A 410 22.43 38.55 -32.66
N GLN A 411 21.87 37.39 -32.31
CA GLN A 411 21.98 36.14 -33.09
C GLN A 411 20.74 35.81 -33.95
N GLU A 412 19.54 36.32 -33.62
CA GLU A 412 18.30 35.99 -34.33
C GLU A 412 17.72 37.18 -35.11
N ASN A 413 17.63 37.00 -36.44
CA ASN A 413 16.82 37.71 -37.44
C ASN A 413 16.42 39.19 -37.22
N ILE A 414 16.82 39.99 -38.21
CA ILE A 414 16.65 41.45 -38.33
C ILE A 414 15.19 41.94 -38.23
N ASP A 415 14.19 41.06 -38.39
CA ASP A 415 12.77 41.41 -38.53
C ASP A 415 11.92 41.37 -37.25
N HIS A 416 12.50 41.14 -36.06
CA HIS A 416 11.72 41.14 -34.82
C HIS A 416 11.45 42.57 -34.29
N ALA A 417 10.19 42.90 -33.96
CA ALA A 417 9.74 44.24 -33.56
C ALA A 417 10.42 44.87 -32.32
N ALA A 418 11.27 44.12 -31.61
CA ALA A 418 12.04 44.57 -30.45
C ALA A 418 13.52 44.86 -30.76
N ASN A 419 13.88 45.02 -32.04
CA ASN A 419 15.26 45.19 -32.48
C ASN A 419 15.74 46.65 -32.31
N PHE A 420 16.53 46.90 -31.26
CA PHE A 420 17.27 48.16 -31.09
C PHE A 420 18.47 48.13 -32.03
N GLY A 421 18.42 48.81 -33.19
CA GLY A 421 19.38 48.70 -34.31
C GLY A 421 20.85 48.37 -33.99
N GLN A 422 21.49 47.63 -34.91
CA GLN A 422 22.80 46.95 -34.79
C GLN A 422 24.00 47.80 -34.30
N SER A 423 23.94 49.13 -34.29
CA SER A 423 25.14 49.97 -34.11
C SER A 423 25.54 50.26 -32.65
N ASN A 424 24.73 49.93 -31.64
CA ASN A 424 25.04 50.24 -30.22
C ASN A 424 24.92 49.05 -29.24
N GLN A 425 24.53 47.85 -29.71
CA GLN A 425 24.31 46.70 -28.82
C GLN A 425 25.62 46.13 -28.28
N GLN A 426 26.65 45.97 -29.13
CA GLN A 426 27.94 45.40 -28.72
C GLN A 426 28.66 46.26 -27.66
N THR A 427 28.66 47.58 -27.86
CA THR A 427 29.22 48.52 -26.88
C THR A 427 28.46 48.51 -25.55
N THR A 428 27.15 48.29 -25.60
CA THR A 428 26.31 48.17 -24.40
C THR A 428 26.58 46.87 -23.66
N ILE A 429 26.73 45.74 -24.37
CA ILE A 429 27.12 44.44 -23.79
C ILE A 429 28.48 44.56 -23.09
N GLU A 430 29.48 45.16 -23.74
CA GLU A 430 30.80 45.37 -23.15
C GLU A 430 30.74 46.23 -21.86
N GLN A 431 29.94 47.30 -21.86
CA GLN A 431 29.73 48.12 -20.67
C GLN A 431 29.04 47.33 -19.55
N LEU A 432 27.99 46.57 -19.86
CA LEU A 432 27.28 45.73 -18.88
C LEU A 432 28.20 44.64 -18.31
N GLN A 433 29.04 44.01 -19.13
CA GLN A 433 30.05 43.05 -18.67
C GLN A 433 31.07 43.71 -17.73
N GLN A 434 31.51 44.94 -18.01
CA GLN A 434 32.38 45.69 -17.08
C GLN A 434 31.69 45.97 -15.74
N TYR A 435 30.41 46.36 -15.76
CA TYR A 435 29.64 46.56 -14.54
C TYR A 435 29.41 45.25 -13.78
N GLN A 436 29.11 44.17 -14.48
CA GLN A 436 28.98 42.82 -13.92
C GLN A 436 30.27 42.40 -13.20
N GLN A 437 31.44 42.61 -13.82
CA GLN A 437 32.73 42.35 -13.17
C GLN A 437 32.97 43.24 -11.95
N LYS A 438 32.61 44.53 -12.02
CA LYS A 438 32.72 45.45 -10.87
C LYS A 438 31.84 45.02 -9.70
N VAL A 439 30.59 44.65 -9.97
CA VAL A 439 29.63 44.16 -8.95
C VAL A 439 30.14 42.86 -8.34
N GLN A 440 30.58 41.91 -9.16
CA GLN A 440 31.14 40.64 -8.69
C GLN A 440 32.38 40.83 -7.80
N ARG A 441 33.33 41.70 -8.22
CA ARG A 441 34.50 42.05 -7.39
C ARG A 441 34.09 42.69 -6.07
N LYS A 442 33.13 43.63 -6.10
CA LYS A 442 32.64 44.29 -4.88
C LYS A 442 32.01 43.28 -3.91
N LYS A 443 31.17 42.36 -4.41
CA LYS A 443 30.60 41.27 -3.60
C LYS A 443 31.68 40.38 -2.99
N GLN A 444 32.69 39.98 -3.76
CA GLN A 444 33.82 39.18 -3.26
C GLN A 444 34.62 39.90 -2.16
N ILE A 445 34.89 41.20 -2.33
CA ILE A 445 35.60 42.01 -1.33
C ILE A 445 34.77 42.12 -0.04
N LEU A 446 33.48 42.48 -0.15
CA LEU A 446 32.59 42.58 1.00
C LEU A 446 32.47 41.24 1.72
N GLN A 447 32.35 40.14 0.99
CA GLN A 447 32.31 38.79 1.56
C GLN A 447 33.59 38.46 2.32
N LYS A 448 34.75 38.74 1.72
CA LYS A 448 36.04 38.51 2.39
C LYS A 448 36.18 39.34 3.68
N GLN A 449 35.82 40.62 3.64
CA GLN A 449 35.84 41.50 4.82
C GLN A 449 34.88 41.01 5.91
N TYR A 450 33.69 40.57 5.51
CA TYR A 450 32.70 39.99 6.43
C TYR A 450 33.27 38.74 7.12
N THR A 451 33.82 37.80 6.35
CA THR A 451 34.42 36.57 6.89
C THR A 451 35.62 36.86 7.81
N GLU A 452 36.47 37.83 7.47
CA GLU A 452 37.58 38.24 8.34
C GLU A 452 37.11 38.83 9.68
N LEU A 453 36.06 39.64 9.67
CA LEU A 453 35.46 40.18 10.90
C LEU A 453 34.78 39.09 11.71
N GLU A 454 34.02 38.21 11.06
CA GLU A 454 33.36 37.08 11.71
C GLU A 454 34.40 36.18 12.40
N ASN A 455 35.49 35.83 11.73
CA ASN A 455 36.57 35.04 12.32
C ASN A 455 37.21 35.72 13.54
N LYS A 456 37.38 37.05 13.52
CA LYS A 456 37.90 37.80 14.68
C LYS A 456 36.93 37.78 15.85
N ILE A 457 35.63 37.98 15.58
CA ILE A 457 34.57 37.93 16.60
C ILE A 457 34.48 36.51 17.17
N GLN A 458 34.50 35.47 16.35
CA GLN A 458 34.46 34.09 16.84
C GLN A 458 35.72 33.72 17.63
N ALA A 459 36.89 34.22 17.22
CA ALA A 459 38.14 33.98 17.92
C ALA A 459 38.15 34.55 19.34
N SER A 460 37.46 35.66 19.61
CA SER A 460 37.37 36.22 20.96
C SER A 460 36.58 35.34 21.93
N TYR A 461 35.77 34.41 21.42
CA TYR A 461 34.99 33.47 22.23
C TYR A 461 35.63 32.07 22.30
N ASN A 462 36.89 31.90 21.90
CA ASN A 462 37.54 30.59 21.88
C ASN A 462 37.68 29.93 23.26
N ASP A 463 37.82 30.74 24.33
CA ASP A 463 37.91 30.24 25.70
C ASP A 463 36.54 29.81 26.27
N LEU A 464 35.45 30.09 25.56
CA LEU A 464 34.07 29.80 25.94
C LEU A 464 33.50 28.66 25.07
N LYS A 465 34.10 27.47 25.20
CA LYS A 465 33.80 26.28 24.39
C LYS A 465 33.70 24.97 25.18
N LYS A 466 33.40 25.02 26.48
CA LYS A 466 33.33 23.83 27.35
C LYS A 466 32.00 23.09 27.17
N HIS A 467 30.90 23.78 26.95
CA HIS A 467 29.56 23.21 26.84
C HIS A 467 29.08 23.15 25.39
N LYS A 468 29.51 22.10 24.68
CA LYS A 468 29.15 21.80 23.29
C LYS A 468 27.79 21.12 23.17
N TYR A 469 27.01 21.56 22.19
CA TYR A 469 25.70 21.02 21.82
C TYR A 469 25.66 20.70 20.32
N LEU A 470 24.95 19.63 19.96
CA LEU A 470 24.73 19.21 18.58
C LEU A 470 23.24 19.26 18.24
N LEU A 471 22.92 19.72 17.03
CA LEU A 471 21.55 19.77 16.52
C LEU A 471 20.99 18.36 16.36
N GLN A 472 19.93 18.05 17.10
CA GLN A 472 19.27 16.75 17.10
C GLN A 472 18.01 16.77 16.24
N SER A 473 17.16 17.80 16.39
CA SER A 473 15.88 17.86 15.70
C SER A 473 15.54 19.26 15.21
N ILE A 474 14.82 19.33 14.10
CA ILE A 474 14.30 20.55 13.49
C ILE A 474 12.83 20.33 13.18
N LEU A 475 11.92 21.12 13.76
CA LEU A 475 10.53 21.17 13.26
C LEU A 475 10.44 22.21 12.16
N ILE A 476 9.87 21.79 11.04
CA ILE A 476 9.60 22.61 9.87
C ILE A 476 8.11 22.95 9.85
N HIS A 477 7.81 24.19 9.49
CA HIS A 477 6.47 24.63 9.15
C HIS A 477 6.41 24.98 7.66
N ASP A 478 5.59 24.26 6.91
CA ASP A 478 5.30 24.47 5.48
C ASP A 478 3.91 25.08 5.31
N GLY A 479 3.84 26.39 5.04
CA GLY A 479 2.57 27.10 4.90
C GLY A 479 2.63 28.58 5.26
N GLN A 480 1.45 29.16 5.47
CA GLN A 480 1.19 30.54 5.88
C GLN A 480 1.08 30.67 7.41
N ALA A 481 0.79 31.87 7.95
CA ALA A 481 0.71 32.06 9.40
C ALA A 481 -0.46 31.31 10.06
N ASN A 482 -1.63 31.31 9.42
CA ASN A 482 -2.87 30.74 9.97
C ASN A 482 -3.17 29.32 9.46
N SER A 483 -2.38 28.84 8.50
CA SER A 483 -2.54 27.52 7.91
C SER A 483 -1.20 26.97 7.44
N GLY A 484 -0.87 25.76 7.87
CA GLY A 484 0.27 25.04 7.31
C GLY A 484 0.37 23.63 7.81
N HIS A 485 1.44 22.97 7.38
CA HIS A 485 1.75 21.60 7.69
C HIS A 485 3.08 21.52 8.44
N TYR A 486 3.09 20.77 9.54
CA TYR A 486 4.29 20.56 10.36
C TYR A 486 4.87 19.18 10.10
N TYR A 487 6.18 19.11 9.97
CA TYR A 487 6.94 17.87 9.97
C TYR A 487 8.27 18.09 10.69
N SER A 488 8.98 17.01 11.03
CA SER A 488 10.28 17.12 11.71
C SER A 488 11.39 16.40 10.96
N TYR A 489 12.58 16.99 11.00
CA TYR A 489 13.84 16.31 10.69
C TYR A 489 14.50 15.92 12.00
N ILE A 490 14.85 14.65 12.17
CA ILE A 490 15.52 14.16 13.37
C ILE A 490 16.77 13.38 12.96
N ARG A 491 17.90 13.73 13.57
CA ARG A 491 19.18 13.06 13.37
C ARG A 491 19.30 11.88 14.32
N ASP A 492 19.49 10.68 13.76
CA ASP A 492 19.96 9.55 14.53
C ASP A 492 21.50 9.55 14.53
N PHE A 493 22.09 9.73 15.72
CA PHE A 493 23.55 9.79 15.89
C PHE A 493 24.24 8.43 15.82
N HIS A 494 23.52 7.31 16.03
CA HIS A 494 24.08 5.96 15.84
C HIS A 494 24.22 5.63 14.36
N LEU A 495 23.17 5.94 13.58
CA LEU A 495 23.13 5.66 12.15
C LEU A 495 23.77 6.75 11.29
N GLU A 496 24.08 7.90 11.88
CA GLU A 496 24.55 9.12 11.22
C GLU A 496 23.62 9.58 10.07
N LYS A 497 22.32 9.40 10.25
CA LYS A 497 21.29 9.70 9.25
C LYS A 497 20.28 10.72 9.74
N TRP A 498 19.80 11.54 8.82
CA TRP A 498 18.62 12.36 9.03
C TRP A 498 17.39 11.62 8.56
N PHE A 499 16.37 11.58 9.41
CA PHE A 499 15.05 11.06 9.07
C PHE A 499 14.06 12.21 8.98
N LYS A 500 13.24 12.19 7.94
CA LYS A 500 12.08 13.06 7.78
C LYS A 500 10.85 12.36 8.32
N PHE A 501 10.28 12.89 9.39
CA PHE A 501 9.03 12.45 9.98
C PHE A 501 7.92 13.35 9.51
N ASN A 502 7.21 12.89 8.48
CA ASN A 502 6.06 13.57 7.90
C ASN A 502 4.81 12.71 8.11
N ASP A 503 4.23 12.79 9.31
CA ASP A 503 3.11 11.95 9.76
C ASP A 503 3.37 10.46 9.51
N ALA A 504 2.56 9.83 8.64
CA ALA A 504 2.63 8.43 8.29
C ALA A 504 3.84 8.09 7.42
N HIS A 505 4.49 9.11 6.83
CA HIS A 505 5.59 8.98 5.90
C HIS A 505 6.90 9.31 6.60
N VAL A 506 7.67 8.27 6.90
CA VAL A 506 9.03 8.38 7.42
C VAL A 506 10.02 7.91 6.36
N GLY A 507 11.06 8.70 6.14
CA GLY A 507 12.11 8.38 5.16
C GLY A 507 13.46 8.98 5.56
N ILE A 508 14.53 8.49 4.95
CA ILE A 508 15.88 9.05 5.11
C ILE A 508 16.01 10.27 4.21
N GLU A 509 16.66 11.32 4.70
CA GLU A 509 16.94 12.53 3.94
C GLU A 509 18.41 12.95 4.01
N THR A 510 18.82 13.73 3.02
CA THR A 510 20.18 14.28 2.96
C THR A 510 20.30 15.52 3.84
N LYS A 511 21.48 15.71 4.43
CA LYS A 511 21.77 16.88 5.25
C LYS A 511 21.55 18.17 4.48
N GLU A 512 21.98 18.22 3.22
CA GLU A 512 21.85 19.38 2.34
C GLU A 512 20.38 19.78 2.21
N LYS A 513 19.49 18.79 1.99
CA LYS A 513 18.05 19.03 1.88
C LYS A 513 17.43 19.50 3.19
N VAL A 514 17.81 18.89 4.31
CA VAL A 514 17.36 19.28 5.66
C VAL A 514 17.64 20.76 5.91
N PHE A 515 18.88 21.21 5.66
CA PHE A 515 19.29 22.59 5.89
C PHE A 515 18.69 23.58 4.90
N GLN A 516 18.50 23.20 3.62
CA GLN A 516 17.79 24.04 2.64
C GLN A 516 16.36 24.35 3.08
N ASP A 517 15.63 23.33 3.51
CA ASP A 517 14.25 23.49 4.00
C ASP A 517 14.24 24.29 5.32
N ALA A 518 15.19 24.03 6.21
CA ALA A 518 15.22 24.67 7.53
C ALA A 518 15.61 26.15 7.49
N PHE A 519 16.56 26.54 6.63
CA PHE A 519 17.01 27.92 6.50
C PHE A 519 15.97 28.85 5.88
N GLY A 520 14.97 28.32 5.17
CA GLY A 520 13.96 29.14 4.49
C GLY A 520 14.30 29.48 3.04
N MET A 521 15.17 28.69 2.38
CA MET A 521 15.55 28.91 0.98
C MET A 521 14.37 28.66 0.01
N LYS A 522 13.35 27.92 0.45
CA LYS A 522 12.09 27.72 -0.27
C LYS A 522 10.98 28.52 0.42
N THR A 523 10.29 29.35 -0.35
CA THR A 523 9.17 30.15 0.15
C THR A 523 8.10 29.28 0.82
N GLY A 524 7.69 29.65 2.04
CA GLY A 524 6.67 28.94 2.80
C GLY A 524 7.20 27.82 3.69
N VAL A 525 8.39 27.27 3.41
CA VAL A 525 9.03 26.18 4.17
C VAL A 525 10.17 26.72 5.00
N ASN A 526 10.09 26.61 6.32
CA ASN A 526 11.17 27.06 7.19
C ASN A 526 11.15 26.39 8.55
N ALA A 527 12.31 26.38 9.22
CA ALA A 527 12.41 25.96 10.61
C ALA A 527 11.58 26.87 11.52
N TYR A 528 10.80 26.22 12.37
CA TYR A 528 10.04 26.84 13.46
C TYR A 528 10.71 26.55 14.80
N LEU A 529 11.13 25.30 15.04
CA LEU A 529 11.81 24.89 16.28
C LEU A 529 13.13 24.18 15.97
N LEU A 530 14.17 24.52 16.74
CA LEU A 530 15.47 23.85 16.72
C LEU A 530 15.72 23.21 18.09
N ILE A 531 16.12 21.95 18.13
CA ILE A 531 16.42 21.24 19.37
C ILE A 531 17.84 20.69 19.31
N TYR A 532 18.68 21.16 20.22
CA TYR A 532 20.05 20.72 20.38
C TYR A 532 20.19 19.84 21.62
N ALA A 533 21.07 18.86 21.57
CA ALA A 533 21.40 18.00 22.70
C ALA A 533 22.86 18.19 23.11
N ARG A 534 23.13 18.19 24.42
CA ARG A 534 24.48 18.35 24.98
C ARG A 534 25.33 17.12 24.65
N ILE A 535 26.60 17.34 24.33
CA ILE A 535 27.48 16.30 23.79
C ILE A 535 27.71 15.10 24.73
N ASP A 536 27.73 15.32 26.04
CA ASP A 536 27.86 14.27 27.06
C ASP A 536 26.61 13.39 27.14
N ILE A 537 25.42 13.98 27.03
CA ILE A 537 24.16 13.25 26.96
C ILE A 537 24.11 12.39 25.69
N LEU A 538 24.54 12.94 24.55
CA LEU A 538 24.64 12.16 23.31
C LEU A 538 25.64 11.01 23.42
N LYS A 539 26.80 11.20 24.06
CA LYS A 539 27.76 10.12 24.30
C LYS A 539 27.15 9.01 25.15
N GLN A 540 26.43 9.36 26.22
CA GLN A 540 25.67 8.38 27.00
C GLN A 540 24.63 7.67 26.15
N GLU A 541 23.92 8.40 25.27
CA GLU A 541 22.96 7.77 24.36
C GLU A 541 23.61 6.78 23.38
N LEU A 542 24.87 7.02 23.00
CA LEU A 542 25.68 6.18 22.11
C LEU A 542 26.26 4.92 22.78
N GLU A 543 26.33 4.87 24.11
CA GLU A 543 26.81 3.69 24.86
C GLU A 543 25.80 2.53 24.87
N TYR A 544 24.52 2.83 24.63
CA TYR A 544 23.45 1.83 24.58
C TYR A 544 23.37 1.15 23.20
N PRO A 545 22.68 -0.02 23.08
CA PRO A 545 22.43 -0.67 21.80
C PRO A 545 21.87 0.31 20.76
N MET A 546 22.24 0.15 19.49
CA MET A 546 21.75 0.97 18.38
C MET A 546 20.22 0.82 18.21
N ARG A 547 19.56 1.87 17.69
CA ARG A 547 18.19 1.80 17.18
C ARG A 547 18.23 1.25 15.75
N THR A 548 17.95 -0.05 15.56
CA THR A 548 18.02 -0.67 14.23
C THR A 548 16.69 -0.60 13.46
N TYR A 549 15.59 -0.24 14.13
CA TYR A 549 14.25 -0.06 13.57
C TYR A 549 13.72 -1.31 12.85
N ARG A 550 14.07 -2.48 13.37
CA ARG A 550 13.75 -3.75 12.72
C ARG A 550 12.27 -4.11 12.84
N ILE A 551 11.72 -4.69 11.78
CA ILE A 551 10.37 -5.27 11.80
C ILE A 551 10.37 -6.66 12.45
N SER A 552 9.19 -7.20 12.73
CA SER A 552 8.95 -8.36 13.62
C SER A 552 9.45 -9.72 13.12
N SER A 553 10.14 -9.78 11.98
CA SER A 553 10.60 -11.02 11.30
C SER A 553 11.04 -12.15 12.25
N GLU A 554 11.82 -11.87 13.30
CA GLU A 554 12.08 -12.78 14.43
C GLU A 554 12.36 -12.03 15.74
N LYS A 555 11.43 -11.17 16.19
CA LYS A 555 11.63 -10.31 17.39
C LYS A 555 12.83 -9.34 17.28
N GLY A 556 13.20 -8.94 16.06
CA GLY A 556 14.34 -8.04 15.80
C GLY A 556 14.28 -6.73 16.60
N TYR A 557 13.08 -6.19 16.82
CA TYR A 557 12.85 -5.00 17.64
C TYR A 557 13.29 -5.14 19.11
N LEU A 558 13.43 -6.36 19.65
CA LEU A 558 13.90 -6.57 21.03
C LEU A 558 15.39 -6.29 21.21
N ASN A 559 16.15 -6.37 20.12
CA ASN A 559 17.59 -6.13 20.12
C ASN A 559 17.91 -4.63 19.98
N ASP A 560 16.90 -3.81 19.67
CA ASP A 560 17.03 -2.35 19.63
C ASP A 560 17.12 -1.75 21.03
N LYS A 561 17.71 -0.54 21.09
CA LYS A 561 17.72 0.29 22.31
C LYS A 561 16.38 0.30 23.02
N TYR A 562 15.32 0.64 22.29
CA TYR A 562 13.98 0.79 22.88
C TYR A 562 13.33 -0.56 23.20
N GLY A 563 13.63 -1.60 22.43
CA GLY A 563 13.19 -2.96 22.74
C GLY A 563 13.67 -3.46 24.09
N SER A 564 14.87 -3.03 24.51
CA SER A 564 15.41 -3.36 25.83
C SER A 564 14.59 -2.82 27.00
N PHE A 565 13.78 -1.77 26.78
CA PHE A 565 12.92 -1.19 27.81
C PHE A 565 11.62 -1.97 28.03
N LEU A 566 11.22 -2.81 27.05
CA LEU A 566 9.96 -3.54 27.10
C LEU A 566 10.01 -4.70 28.09
N ASN A 567 9.01 -4.78 28.97
CA ASN A 567 8.79 -5.94 29.84
C ASN A 567 8.09 -7.09 29.10
N TYR A 568 8.03 -8.27 29.72
CA TYR A 568 7.43 -9.47 29.10
C TYR A 568 5.99 -9.24 28.59
N MET A 569 5.12 -8.63 29.39
CA MET A 569 3.72 -8.39 29.02
C MET A 569 3.59 -7.45 27.83
N GLN A 570 4.40 -6.39 27.78
CA GLN A 570 4.43 -5.43 26.67
C GLN A 570 4.92 -6.09 25.37
N ARG A 571 5.90 -7.02 25.47
CA ARG A 571 6.39 -7.79 24.32
C ARG A 571 5.31 -8.73 23.76
N GLU A 572 4.56 -9.40 24.64
CA GLU A 572 3.45 -10.26 24.23
C GLU A 572 2.32 -9.46 23.57
N GLN A 573 1.98 -8.28 24.12
CA GLN A 573 1.00 -7.37 23.51
C GLN A 573 1.41 -6.95 22.10
N LEU A 574 2.67 -6.55 21.91
CA LEU A 574 3.19 -6.13 20.62
C LEU A 574 3.27 -7.29 19.62
N ALA A 575 3.66 -8.48 20.08
CA ALA A 575 3.65 -9.69 19.25
C ALA A 575 2.23 -10.02 18.76
N LYS A 576 1.23 -9.91 19.63
CA LYS A 576 -0.18 -10.07 19.28
C LYS A 576 -0.65 -9.00 18.28
N GLU A 577 -0.26 -7.74 18.46
CA GLU A 577 -0.58 -6.67 17.49
C GLU A 577 -0.01 -6.98 16.09
N ASN A 578 1.25 -7.39 16.03
CA ASN A 578 1.91 -7.74 14.76
C ASN A 578 1.27 -8.97 14.11
N GLN A 579 0.92 -9.99 14.89
CA GLN A 579 0.21 -11.17 14.39
C GLN A 579 -1.15 -10.78 13.79
N LEU A 580 -1.93 -9.93 14.48
CA LEU A 580 -3.20 -9.44 13.96
C LEU A 580 -3.02 -8.66 12.65
N PHE A 581 -1.95 -7.87 12.53
CA PHE A 581 -1.66 -7.14 11.30
C PHE A 581 -1.23 -8.07 10.15
N GLN A 582 -0.46 -9.12 10.41
CA GLN A 582 -0.15 -10.12 9.38
C GLN A 582 -1.41 -10.85 8.92
N ASN A 583 -2.28 -11.26 9.84
CA ASN A 583 -3.59 -11.86 9.50
C ASN A 583 -4.42 -10.90 8.63
N GLU A 584 -4.47 -9.60 8.96
CA GLU A 584 -5.15 -8.58 8.17
C GLU A 584 -4.61 -8.51 6.72
N ILE A 585 -3.28 -8.61 6.54
CA ILE A 585 -2.65 -8.64 5.22
C ILE A 585 -3.04 -9.90 4.44
N GLU A 586 -3.04 -11.07 5.10
CA GLU A 586 -3.41 -12.34 4.49
C GLU A 586 -4.89 -12.38 4.09
N ASP A 587 -5.77 -11.86 4.95
CA ASP A 587 -7.21 -11.71 4.68
C ASP A 587 -7.46 -10.80 3.48
N TYR A 588 -6.76 -9.66 3.41
CA TYR A 588 -6.87 -8.73 2.28
C TYR A 588 -6.39 -9.35 0.96
N LYS A 589 -5.27 -10.09 0.99
CA LYS A 589 -4.77 -10.83 -0.19
C LYS A 589 -5.79 -11.87 -0.63
N SER A 590 -6.31 -12.64 0.31
CA SER A 590 -7.33 -13.66 0.08
C SER A 590 -8.57 -13.05 -0.54
N GLN A 591 -9.07 -11.94 0.00
CA GLN A 591 -10.25 -11.25 -0.51
C GLN A 591 -10.06 -10.75 -1.95
N ARG A 592 -8.89 -10.17 -2.28
CA ARG A 592 -8.57 -9.73 -3.65
C ARG A 592 -8.54 -10.88 -4.64
N ILE A 593 -8.02 -12.04 -4.23
CA ILE A 593 -8.04 -13.28 -5.04
C ILE A 593 -9.48 -13.75 -5.23
N ILE A 594 -10.28 -13.77 -4.16
CA ILE A 594 -11.69 -14.20 -4.19
C ILE A 594 -12.53 -13.30 -5.12
N ASP A 595 -12.35 -11.97 -5.08
CA ASP A 595 -13.12 -11.08 -5.94
C ASP A 595 -12.80 -11.31 -7.43
N LYS A 596 -11.53 -11.54 -7.78
CA LYS A 596 -11.12 -11.96 -9.15
C LYS A 596 -11.63 -13.35 -9.53
N LEU A 597 -11.62 -14.28 -8.59
CA LEU A 597 -12.13 -15.64 -8.78
C LEU A 597 -13.61 -15.61 -9.14
N ILE A 598 -14.39 -14.78 -8.45
CA ILE A 598 -15.82 -14.63 -8.69
C ILE A 598 -16.10 -14.05 -10.07
N GLU A 599 -15.34 -13.03 -10.48
CA GLU A 599 -15.45 -12.46 -11.83
C GLU A 599 -15.16 -13.52 -12.90
N SER A 600 -14.03 -14.23 -12.78
CA SER A 600 -13.67 -15.32 -13.71
C SER A 600 -14.72 -16.45 -13.71
N TYR A 601 -15.18 -16.88 -12.53
CA TYR A 601 -16.22 -17.89 -12.37
C TYR A 601 -17.52 -17.47 -13.08
N GLN A 602 -17.96 -16.24 -12.90
CA GLN A 602 -19.18 -15.73 -13.52
C GLN A 602 -19.08 -15.71 -15.04
N ILE A 603 -17.98 -15.17 -15.59
CA ILE A 603 -17.74 -15.12 -17.04
C ILE A 603 -17.76 -16.54 -17.62
N ARG A 604 -17.06 -17.47 -16.98
CA ARG A 604 -16.97 -18.87 -17.40
C ARG A 604 -18.31 -19.59 -17.33
N PHE A 605 -19.07 -19.38 -16.25
CA PHE A 605 -20.40 -19.96 -16.08
C PHE A 605 -21.39 -19.45 -17.13
N GLU A 606 -21.39 -18.16 -17.42
CA GLU A 606 -22.24 -17.55 -18.44
C GLU A 606 -21.87 -18.03 -19.84
N PHE A 607 -20.58 -18.05 -20.16
CA PHE A 607 -20.05 -18.59 -21.42
C PHE A 607 -20.51 -20.03 -21.66
N ILE A 608 -20.37 -20.94 -20.69
CA ILE A 608 -20.77 -22.35 -20.86
C ILE A 608 -22.26 -22.47 -21.14
N ASN A 609 -23.10 -21.73 -20.42
CA ASN A 609 -24.54 -21.79 -20.62
C ASN A 609 -24.98 -21.20 -21.97
N GLU A 610 -24.35 -20.10 -22.39
CA GLU A 610 -24.61 -19.50 -23.70
C GLU A 610 -24.18 -20.42 -24.84
N GLN A 611 -22.95 -20.95 -24.78
CA GLN A 611 -22.44 -21.87 -25.80
C GLN A 611 -23.28 -23.14 -25.88
N TYR A 612 -23.64 -23.73 -24.73
CA TYR A 612 -24.51 -24.90 -24.71
C TYR A 612 -25.87 -24.62 -25.34
N ARG A 613 -26.48 -23.45 -25.06
CA ARG A 613 -27.75 -23.03 -25.66
C ARG A 613 -27.66 -22.82 -27.17
N ILE A 614 -26.58 -22.20 -27.67
CA ILE A 614 -26.33 -22.02 -29.10
C ILE A 614 -26.25 -23.39 -29.77
N ILE A 615 -25.47 -24.30 -29.20
CA ILE A 615 -25.28 -25.65 -29.75
C ILE A 615 -26.60 -26.42 -29.72
N SER A 616 -27.30 -26.46 -28.59
CA SER A 616 -28.58 -27.17 -28.46
C SER A 616 -29.65 -26.66 -29.43
N ASN A 617 -29.67 -25.36 -29.71
CA ASN A 617 -30.60 -24.76 -30.68
C ASN A 617 -30.18 -25.02 -32.14
N SER A 618 -28.88 -25.01 -32.44
CA SER A 618 -28.36 -25.27 -33.79
C SER A 618 -28.53 -26.73 -34.24
N VAL A 619 -28.63 -27.67 -33.29
CA VAL A 619 -28.89 -29.10 -33.51
C VAL A 619 -30.29 -29.36 -34.11
N GLN A 620 -31.18 -28.36 -34.16
CA GLN A 620 -32.43 -28.46 -34.93
C GLN A 620 -32.25 -28.32 -36.46
N SER A 621 -31.03 -28.01 -36.94
CA SER A 621 -30.66 -28.02 -38.37
C SER A 621 -29.57 -29.05 -38.64
N GLU A 622 -29.63 -29.74 -39.78
CA GLU A 622 -28.95 -31.02 -40.15
C GLU A 622 -27.40 -31.06 -40.16
N ILE A 623 -26.68 -30.37 -39.26
CA ILE A 623 -25.23 -30.50 -39.09
C ILE A 623 -24.96 -30.92 -37.64
N TYR A 624 -24.74 -32.22 -37.42
CA TYR A 624 -24.40 -32.80 -36.13
C TYR A 624 -23.00 -32.33 -35.68
N LYS A 625 -22.91 -31.36 -34.78
CA LYS A 625 -21.66 -31.03 -34.05
C LYS A 625 -21.50 -32.06 -32.92
N PRO A 626 -20.43 -32.89 -32.89
CA PRO A 626 -20.18 -33.76 -31.75
C PRO A 626 -19.89 -32.89 -30.53
N LEU A 627 -20.83 -32.83 -29.59
CA LEU A 627 -20.79 -32.05 -28.33
C LEU A 627 -19.56 -32.33 -27.43
N ILE A 628 -18.73 -33.28 -27.84
CA ILE A 628 -17.68 -33.90 -27.04
C ILE A 628 -16.29 -33.32 -27.35
N THR A 629 -16.16 -32.51 -28.41
CA THR A 629 -14.90 -31.79 -28.74
C THR A 629 -14.81 -30.41 -28.08
N LEU A 630 -15.79 -30.02 -27.27
CA LEU A 630 -15.85 -28.74 -26.58
C LEU A 630 -15.04 -28.81 -25.27
N ASN A 631 -14.75 -27.68 -24.62
CA ASN A 631 -14.03 -27.70 -23.34
C ASN A 631 -14.71 -28.62 -22.30
N PHE A 632 -13.94 -29.11 -21.34
CA PHE A 632 -14.40 -30.12 -20.38
C PHE A 632 -15.72 -29.75 -19.66
N PRO A 633 -15.96 -28.50 -19.23
CA PRO A 633 -17.26 -28.13 -18.65
C PRO A 633 -18.45 -28.20 -19.62
N ILE A 634 -18.28 -27.85 -20.89
CA ILE A 634 -19.37 -28.01 -21.87
C ILE A 634 -19.63 -29.50 -22.11
N PHE A 635 -18.59 -30.35 -22.11
CA PHE A 635 -18.77 -31.79 -22.14
C PHE A 635 -19.61 -32.28 -20.95
N ILE A 636 -19.29 -31.88 -19.71
CA ILE A 636 -20.11 -32.22 -18.53
C ILE A 636 -21.55 -31.74 -18.71
N LYS A 637 -21.75 -30.49 -19.16
CA LYS A 637 -23.09 -29.90 -19.41
C LYS A 637 -23.92 -30.74 -20.38
N SER A 638 -23.30 -31.30 -21.41
CA SER A 638 -23.98 -32.16 -22.39
C SER A 638 -24.49 -33.49 -21.82
N GLN A 639 -23.87 -33.98 -20.74
CA GLN A 639 -24.24 -35.24 -20.08
C GLN A 639 -25.35 -35.06 -19.03
N ILE A 640 -25.69 -33.82 -18.65
CA ILE A 640 -26.69 -33.51 -17.60
C ILE A 640 -28.08 -34.07 -17.92
N GLY A 641 -28.40 -34.32 -19.21
CA GLY A 641 -29.66 -34.94 -19.61
C GLY A 641 -29.81 -36.40 -19.18
N GLN A 642 -28.73 -37.14 -18.95
CA GLN A 642 -28.74 -38.55 -18.56
C GLN A 642 -28.52 -38.76 -17.06
N ASN A 643 -27.76 -37.88 -16.40
CA ASN A 643 -27.40 -37.95 -14.97
C ASN A 643 -27.31 -36.54 -14.36
N ASN A 644 -27.55 -36.39 -13.05
CA ASN A 644 -27.50 -35.07 -12.38
C ASN A 644 -26.05 -34.63 -12.06
N TYR A 645 -25.36 -34.02 -13.02
CA TYR A 645 -23.98 -33.54 -12.89
C TYR A 645 -23.85 -32.02 -12.71
N ASP A 646 -24.94 -31.32 -12.37
CA ASP A 646 -24.97 -29.85 -12.27
C ASP A 646 -23.97 -29.31 -11.24
N ASN A 647 -23.81 -30.01 -10.12
CA ASN A 647 -22.84 -29.61 -9.09
C ASN A 647 -21.39 -29.84 -9.53
N ILE A 648 -21.10 -31.00 -10.15
CA ILE A 648 -19.77 -31.32 -10.70
C ILE A 648 -19.33 -30.26 -11.71
N LEU A 649 -20.26 -29.81 -12.57
CA LEU A 649 -20.01 -28.72 -13.51
C LEU A 649 -19.57 -27.43 -12.79
N LYS A 650 -20.30 -27.00 -11.76
CA LYS A 650 -19.97 -25.78 -11.00
C LYS A 650 -18.59 -25.88 -10.37
N TRP A 651 -18.25 -27.05 -9.81
CA TRP A 651 -16.91 -27.29 -9.26
C TRP A 651 -15.81 -27.30 -10.33
N ALA A 652 -16.05 -27.86 -11.52
CA ALA A 652 -15.09 -27.82 -12.62
C ALA A 652 -14.83 -26.39 -13.12
N ILE A 653 -15.86 -25.55 -13.14
CA ILE A 653 -15.72 -24.12 -13.48
C ILE A 653 -14.94 -23.38 -12.39
N LEU A 654 -15.27 -23.64 -11.12
CA LEU A 654 -14.62 -23.01 -9.97
C LEU A 654 -13.13 -23.36 -9.92
N ASP A 655 -12.77 -24.62 -10.12
CA ASP A 655 -11.38 -25.08 -10.13
C ASP A 655 -10.58 -24.39 -11.24
N SER A 656 -11.12 -24.34 -12.46
CA SER A 656 -10.46 -23.68 -13.58
C SER A 656 -10.31 -22.17 -13.36
N ALA A 657 -11.34 -21.51 -12.82
CA ALA A 657 -11.27 -20.09 -12.46
C ALA A 657 -10.23 -19.82 -11.36
N LEU A 658 -10.10 -20.72 -10.38
CA LEU A 658 -9.11 -20.60 -9.31
C LEU A 658 -7.69 -20.74 -9.84
N ARG A 659 -7.43 -21.74 -10.69
CA ARG A 659 -6.10 -21.95 -11.29
C ARG A 659 -5.64 -20.79 -12.16
N GLU A 660 -6.57 -20.05 -12.76
CA GLU A 660 -6.27 -18.83 -13.52
C GLU A 660 -5.85 -17.66 -12.61
N VAL A 661 -6.54 -17.49 -11.49
CA VAL A 661 -6.33 -16.34 -10.60
C VAL A 661 -5.16 -16.58 -9.64
N ASN A 662 -4.87 -17.84 -9.31
CA ASN A 662 -3.82 -18.20 -8.38
C ASN A 662 -2.43 -18.22 -9.05
N GLN A 663 -1.41 -17.68 -8.37
CA GLN A 663 -0.07 -17.54 -8.96
C GLN A 663 0.61 -18.89 -9.25
N ASP A 664 0.38 -19.88 -8.38
CA ASP A 664 1.00 -21.21 -8.48
C ASP A 664 0.18 -22.19 -9.35
N LYS A 665 -0.93 -21.73 -9.95
CA LYS A 665 -1.88 -22.56 -10.73
C LYS A 665 -2.46 -23.77 -9.97
N SER A 666 -2.41 -23.72 -8.64
CA SER A 666 -3.05 -24.72 -7.79
C SER A 666 -4.57 -24.60 -7.86
N GLY A 667 -5.23 -25.76 -7.85
CA GLY A 667 -6.67 -25.88 -7.92
C GLY A 667 -7.24 -26.54 -6.68
N ILE A 668 -8.55 -26.74 -6.71
CA ILE A 668 -9.34 -27.45 -5.70
C ILE A 668 -9.12 -28.96 -5.83
N PHE A 669 -9.00 -29.46 -7.06
CA PHE A 669 -8.80 -30.88 -7.32
C PHE A 669 -7.30 -31.23 -7.31
N GLY A 670 -6.86 -32.00 -6.31
CA GLY A 670 -5.52 -32.61 -6.25
C GLY A 670 -4.51 -31.97 -5.30
N GLU A 671 -4.83 -30.81 -4.68
CA GLU A 671 -3.94 -30.12 -3.73
C GLU A 671 -4.72 -29.57 -2.52
N GLN A 672 -4.05 -29.43 -1.36
CA GLN A 672 -4.67 -28.91 -0.15
C GLN A 672 -4.79 -27.39 -0.21
N ILE A 673 -5.97 -26.89 -0.59
CA ILE A 673 -6.34 -25.50 -0.29
C ILE A 673 -6.58 -25.39 1.22
N ASN A 674 -6.07 -24.31 1.83
CA ASN A 674 -6.33 -24.01 3.23
C ASN A 674 -7.85 -23.94 3.50
N GLU A 675 -8.33 -24.69 4.50
CA GLU A 675 -9.75 -24.75 4.90
C GLU A 675 -10.34 -23.36 5.16
N HIS A 676 -9.56 -22.44 5.72
CA HIS A 676 -9.98 -21.04 5.93
C HIS A 676 -10.29 -20.33 4.62
N PHE A 677 -9.41 -20.47 3.62
CA PHE A 677 -9.59 -19.86 2.30
C PHE A 677 -10.79 -20.45 1.56
N GLN A 678 -11.00 -21.77 1.66
CA GLN A 678 -12.19 -22.43 1.10
C GLN A 678 -13.49 -21.90 1.74
N ASN A 679 -13.51 -21.72 3.06
CA ASN A 679 -14.66 -21.19 3.77
C ASN A 679 -14.98 -19.74 3.34
N LEU A 680 -13.95 -18.90 3.14
CA LEU A 680 -14.11 -17.53 2.63
C LEU A 680 -14.69 -17.51 1.20
N ILE A 681 -14.20 -18.38 0.31
CA ILE A 681 -14.78 -18.54 -1.04
C ILE A 681 -16.26 -18.89 -0.94
N MET A 682 -16.61 -19.92 -0.18
CA MET A 682 -18.00 -20.40 -0.07
C MET A 682 -18.93 -19.35 0.56
N ALA A 683 -18.45 -18.61 1.56
CA ALA A 683 -19.19 -17.50 2.16
C ALA A 683 -19.50 -16.40 1.13
N LYS A 684 -18.51 -15.99 0.34
CA LYS A 684 -18.69 -14.97 -0.70
C LYS A 684 -19.56 -15.46 -1.86
N PHE A 685 -19.43 -16.73 -2.25
CA PHE A 685 -20.31 -17.35 -3.23
C PHE A 685 -21.77 -17.42 -2.76
N LYS A 686 -22.00 -17.64 -1.45
CA LYS A 686 -23.35 -17.63 -0.86
C LYS A 686 -23.98 -16.24 -0.87
N THR A 687 -23.21 -15.17 -0.75
CA THR A 687 -23.73 -13.79 -0.81
C THR A 687 -23.95 -13.32 -2.24
N GLN A 688 -23.10 -13.71 -3.18
CA GLN A 688 -23.10 -13.17 -4.54
C GLN A 688 -23.90 -13.99 -5.56
N PHE A 689 -24.04 -15.31 -5.34
CA PHE A 689 -24.70 -16.21 -6.26
C PHE A 689 -25.89 -16.93 -5.61
N ASN A 690 -26.97 -17.09 -6.38
CA ASN A 690 -28.10 -17.94 -6.01
C ASN A 690 -27.73 -19.44 -6.11
N GLU A 691 -28.58 -20.32 -5.60
CA GLU A 691 -28.33 -21.77 -5.57
C GLU A 691 -28.13 -22.37 -6.98
N TYR A 692 -28.71 -21.75 -8.01
CA TYR A 692 -28.51 -22.16 -9.39
C TYR A 692 -27.06 -21.98 -9.84
N LYS A 693 -26.44 -20.83 -9.55
CA LYS A 693 -25.04 -20.55 -9.94
C LYS A 693 -24.00 -21.09 -8.95
N ARG A 694 -24.40 -21.43 -7.72
CA ARG A 694 -23.48 -21.76 -6.62
C ARG A 694 -23.18 -23.27 -6.52
N PRO A 695 -21.89 -23.68 -6.42
CA PRO A 695 -21.55 -25.07 -6.05
C PRO A 695 -21.98 -25.39 -4.61
N THR A 696 -22.12 -26.67 -4.29
CA THR A 696 -22.25 -27.12 -2.89
C THR A 696 -20.98 -26.82 -2.10
N ALA A 697 -21.04 -26.89 -0.77
CA ALA A 697 -19.87 -26.67 0.09
C ALA A 697 -18.75 -27.70 -0.13
N PHE A 698 -19.12 -28.95 -0.46
CA PHE A 698 -18.20 -30.06 -0.72
C PHE A 698 -18.75 -30.96 -1.84
N LEU A 699 -17.85 -31.66 -2.54
CA LEU A 699 -18.19 -32.77 -3.43
C LEU A 699 -18.30 -34.06 -2.63
N SER A 700 -19.38 -34.81 -2.84
CA SER A 700 -19.53 -36.16 -2.30
C SER A 700 -18.53 -37.13 -2.92
N HIS A 701 -18.23 -38.24 -2.24
CA HIS A 701 -17.38 -39.30 -2.81
C HIS A 701 -17.90 -39.85 -4.13
N GLN A 702 -19.23 -39.90 -4.30
CA GLN A 702 -19.83 -40.32 -5.56
C GLN A 702 -19.54 -39.31 -6.68
N GLU A 703 -19.72 -38.01 -6.41
CA GLU A 703 -19.42 -36.95 -7.38
C GLU A 703 -17.94 -36.87 -7.72
N GLN A 704 -17.04 -37.16 -6.78
CA GLN A 704 -15.59 -37.27 -7.04
C GLN A 704 -15.28 -38.43 -7.99
N ASN A 705 -15.87 -39.61 -7.76
CA ASN A 705 -15.73 -40.75 -8.66
C ASN A 705 -16.32 -40.45 -10.05
N ASP A 706 -17.47 -39.79 -10.10
CA ASP A 706 -18.13 -39.38 -11.34
C ASP A 706 -17.29 -38.34 -12.09
N PHE A 707 -16.67 -37.38 -11.39
CA PHE A 707 -15.71 -36.44 -11.98
C PHE A 707 -14.52 -37.16 -12.61
N HIS A 708 -13.91 -38.12 -11.89
CA HIS A 708 -12.80 -38.92 -12.43
C HIS A 708 -13.21 -39.69 -13.68
N LYS A 709 -14.38 -40.34 -13.65
CA LYS A 709 -14.92 -41.04 -14.82
C LYS A 709 -15.14 -40.08 -16.00
N LEU A 710 -15.82 -38.97 -15.77
CA LEU A 710 -16.06 -37.95 -16.80
C LEU A 710 -14.76 -37.39 -17.37
N SER A 711 -13.73 -37.20 -16.54
CA SER A 711 -12.41 -36.73 -16.99
C SER A 711 -11.73 -37.75 -17.92
N GLN A 712 -11.81 -39.04 -17.59
CA GLN A 712 -11.26 -40.11 -18.43
C GLN A 712 -12.01 -40.24 -19.75
N ASP A 713 -13.35 -40.21 -19.69
CA ASP A 713 -14.20 -40.24 -20.87
C ASP A 713 -13.86 -39.07 -21.80
N TYR A 714 -13.75 -37.85 -21.26
CA TYR A 714 -13.39 -36.66 -22.02
C TYR A 714 -12.03 -36.78 -22.71
N ILE A 715 -10.98 -37.19 -21.98
CA ILE A 715 -9.64 -37.39 -22.54
C ILE A 715 -9.68 -38.43 -23.67
N GLN A 716 -10.42 -39.52 -23.49
CA GLN A 716 -10.58 -40.56 -24.51
C GLN A 716 -11.24 -40.01 -25.78
N TYR A 717 -12.26 -39.15 -25.63
CA TYR A 717 -12.93 -38.55 -26.77
C TYR A 717 -12.07 -37.49 -27.49
N VAL A 718 -11.31 -36.68 -26.77
CA VAL A 718 -10.32 -35.75 -27.36
C VAL A 718 -9.26 -36.54 -28.14
N ALA A 719 -8.78 -37.65 -27.59
CA ALA A 719 -7.83 -38.54 -28.24
C ALA A 719 -8.40 -39.14 -29.54
N MET A 720 -9.66 -39.60 -29.53
CA MET A 720 -10.37 -40.10 -30.72
C MET A 720 -10.58 -39.00 -31.77
N GLY A 721 -10.98 -37.80 -31.36
CA GLY A 721 -11.14 -36.66 -32.25
C GLY A 721 -9.81 -36.26 -32.90
N SER A 722 -8.72 -36.27 -32.14
CA SER A 722 -7.37 -35.98 -32.63
C SER A 722 -6.91 -37.01 -33.66
N LEU A 723 -7.08 -38.31 -33.38
CA LEU A 723 -6.76 -39.38 -34.32
C LEU A 723 -7.58 -39.28 -35.61
N MET A 724 -8.86 -38.94 -35.49
CA MET A 724 -9.73 -38.78 -36.64
C MET A 724 -9.34 -37.57 -37.50
N ALA A 725 -8.94 -36.46 -36.88
CA ALA A 725 -8.42 -35.30 -37.59
C ALA A 725 -7.13 -35.65 -38.36
N ILE A 726 -6.21 -36.40 -37.71
CA ILE A 726 -5.00 -36.92 -38.35
C ILE A 726 -5.36 -37.88 -39.50
N LEU A 727 -6.33 -38.78 -39.30
CA LEU A 727 -6.77 -39.74 -40.32
C LEU A 727 -7.27 -39.02 -41.58
N LEU A 728 -8.05 -37.94 -41.43
CA LEU A 728 -8.53 -37.13 -42.54
C LEU A 728 -7.38 -36.41 -43.26
N ASP A 729 -6.45 -35.80 -42.53
CA ASP A 729 -5.27 -35.13 -43.10
C ASP A 729 -4.43 -36.13 -43.93
N LEU A 730 -4.17 -37.34 -43.40
CA LEU A 730 -3.44 -38.41 -44.10
C LEU A 730 -4.16 -38.90 -45.35
N LEU A 731 -5.50 -39.02 -45.29
CA LEU A 731 -6.33 -39.39 -46.44
C LEU A 731 -6.24 -38.37 -47.57
N LEU A 732 -6.31 -37.07 -47.23
CA LEU A 732 -6.20 -35.97 -48.19
C LEU A 732 -4.81 -35.94 -48.84
N ASN A 733 -3.76 -36.25 -48.07
CA ASN A 733 -2.37 -36.33 -48.54
C ASN A 733 -2.02 -37.65 -49.26
N ARG A 734 -2.96 -38.61 -49.33
CA ARG A 734 -2.80 -39.92 -49.99
C ARG A 734 -1.73 -40.83 -49.35
N GLU A 735 -1.49 -40.70 -48.05
CA GLU A 735 -0.53 -41.50 -47.28
C GLU A 735 -1.13 -42.82 -46.78
N PHE A 736 -1.60 -43.66 -47.71
CA PHE A 736 -2.48 -44.80 -47.39
C PHE A 736 -1.87 -45.88 -46.48
N SER A 737 -0.54 -46.02 -46.49
CA SER A 737 0.16 -46.99 -45.63
C SER A 737 -0.05 -46.69 -44.14
N ILE A 738 -0.14 -45.40 -43.77
CA ILE A 738 -0.34 -44.94 -42.39
C ILE A 738 -1.84 -44.88 -42.05
N VAL A 739 -2.69 -44.52 -43.02
CA VAL A 739 -4.15 -44.43 -42.87
C VAL A 739 -4.75 -45.70 -42.27
N LEU A 740 -4.32 -46.89 -42.72
CA LEU A 740 -4.87 -48.17 -42.23
C LEU A 740 -4.49 -48.47 -40.77
N SER A 741 -3.27 -48.09 -40.34
CA SER A 741 -2.83 -48.22 -38.95
C SER A 741 -3.61 -47.29 -38.01
N VAL A 742 -3.75 -46.01 -38.40
CA VAL A 742 -4.53 -45.01 -37.64
C VAL A 742 -6.00 -45.42 -37.54
N LEU A 743 -6.59 -45.87 -38.65
CA LEU A 743 -7.97 -46.36 -38.70
C LEU A 743 -8.16 -47.58 -37.79
N HIS A 744 -7.20 -48.51 -37.77
CA HIS A 744 -7.26 -49.68 -36.88
C HIS A 744 -7.31 -49.24 -35.41
N HIS A 745 -6.40 -48.39 -34.98
CA HIS A 745 -6.34 -47.93 -33.60
C HIS A 745 -7.58 -47.13 -33.19
N PHE A 746 -8.01 -46.18 -34.03
CA PHE A 746 -9.25 -45.42 -33.83
C PHE A 746 -10.46 -46.37 -33.70
N SER A 747 -10.54 -47.40 -34.54
CA SER A 747 -11.61 -48.39 -34.48
C SER A 747 -11.58 -49.23 -33.21
N GLN A 748 -10.40 -49.61 -32.71
CA GLN A 748 -10.27 -50.34 -31.45
C GLN A 748 -10.73 -49.50 -30.26
N MET A 749 -10.38 -48.22 -30.24
CA MET A 749 -10.90 -47.28 -29.23
C MET A 749 -12.42 -47.15 -29.33
N ALA A 750 -12.96 -46.98 -30.55
CA ALA A 750 -14.38 -46.76 -30.77
C ALA A 750 -15.26 -47.99 -30.45
N LYS A 751 -14.73 -49.22 -30.55
CA LYS A 751 -15.46 -50.47 -30.21
C LYS A 751 -15.99 -50.51 -28.78
N GLN A 752 -15.37 -49.77 -27.87
CA GLN A 752 -15.77 -49.73 -26.46
C GLN A 752 -16.99 -48.82 -26.22
N LEU A 753 -17.40 -48.06 -27.25
CA LEU A 753 -18.51 -47.10 -27.19
C LEU A 753 -19.84 -47.74 -27.61
N ASP A 754 -20.94 -47.12 -27.21
CA ASP A 754 -22.29 -47.48 -27.65
C ASP A 754 -22.42 -47.39 -29.19
N GLN A 755 -23.19 -48.28 -29.80
CA GLN A 755 -23.44 -48.29 -31.26
C GLN A 755 -24.08 -46.98 -31.77
N LEU A 756 -24.81 -46.28 -30.91
CA LEU A 756 -25.41 -45.00 -31.23
C LEU A 756 -24.40 -43.83 -31.19
N ASN A 757 -23.21 -44.04 -30.62
CA ASN A 757 -22.17 -43.03 -30.46
C ASN A 757 -21.64 -42.55 -31.82
N TYR A 758 -21.32 -41.25 -31.89
CA TYR A 758 -20.79 -40.61 -33.09
C TYR A 758 -19.49 -41.25 -33.60
N PHE A 759 -18.49 -41.45 -32.72
CA PHE A 759 -17.21 -42.03 -33.12
C PHE A 759 -17.34 -43.51 -33.48
N TYR A 760 -18.28 -44.25 -32.88
CA TYR A 760 -18.60 -45.62 -33.28
C TYR A 760 -19.15 -45.67 -34.70
N LYS A 761 -20.16 -44.86 -35.01
CA LYS A 761 -20.74 -44.76 -36.38
C LYS A 761 -19.70 -44.31 -37.39
N MET A 762 -18.88 -43.33 -37.02
CA MET A 762 -17.79 -42.84 -37.86
C MET A 762 -16.76 -43.93 -38.12
N ALA A 763 -16.30 -44.66 -37.10
CA ALA A 763 -15.38 -45.79 -37.28
C ALA A 763 -15.97 -46.84 -38.23
N ASN A 764 -17.23 -47.25 -38.02
CA ASN A 764 -17.91 -48.24 -38.88
C ASN A 764 -18.01 -47.77 -40.34
N ASN A 765 -18.33 -46.50 -40.57
CA ASN A 765 -18.43 -45.93 -41.92
C ASN A 765 -17.06 -45.84 -42.60
N PHE A 766 -16.03 -45.37 -41.88
CA PHE A 766 -14.67 -45.25 -42.43
C PHE A 766 -14.00 -46.60 -42.67
N GLN A 767 -14.30 -47.62 -41.85
CA GLN A 767 -13.90 -49.01 -42.10
C GLN A 767 -14.43 -49.56 -43.43
N LYS A 768 -15.59 -49.09 -43.89
CA LYS A 768 -16.16 -49.42 -45.20
C LYS A 768 -15.58 -48.55 -46.31
N LEU A 769 -15.52 -47.24 -46.07
CA LEU A 769 -15.17 -46.25 -47.07
C LEU A 769 -13.68 -46.30 -47.46
N ILE A 770 -12.76 -46.40 -46.50
CA ILE A 770 -11.31 -46.30 -46.77
C ILE A 770 -10.80 -47.41 -47.71
N PRO A 771 -11.14 -48.70 -47.50
CA PRO A 771 -10.77 -49.75 -48.46
C PRO A 771 -11.25 -49.45 -49.88
N ILE A 772 -12.50 -48.99 -50.03
CA ILE A 772 -13.08 -48.61 -51.33
C ILE A 772 -12.28 -47.47 -51.97
N ILE A 773 -11.86 -46.47 -51.19
CA ILE A 773 -11.04 -45.35 -51.67
C ILE A 773 -9.69 -45.85 -52.20
N ILE A 774 -9.01 -46.70 -51.46
CA ILE A 774 -7.70 -47.26 -51.84
C ILE A 774 -7.82 -48.07 -53.13
N ILE A 775 -8.85 -48.92 -53.24
CA ILE A 775 -9.08 -49.74 -54.43
C ILE A 775 -9.43 -48.86 -55.64
N CYS A 776 -10.34 -47.89 -55.48
CA CYS A 776 -10.73 -46.97 -56.57
C CYS A 776 -9.55 -46.15 -57.13
N LYS A 777 -8.54 -45.84 -56.32
CA LYS A 777 -7.29 -45.21 -56.79
C LYS A 777 -6.50 -46.11 -57.74
N MET A 778 -6.55 -47.43 -57.54
CA MET A 778 -5.74 -48.43 -58.25
C MET A 778 -6.46 -49.04 -59.46
N ILE A 779 -7.75 -48.76 -59.69
CA ILE A 779 -8.52 -49.32 -60.81
C ILE A 779 -8.17 -48.69 -62.19
N PRO A 780 -7.98 -47.37 -62.34
CA PRO A 780 -7.79 -46.78 -63.68
C PRO A 780 -6.52 -47.31 -64.38
N ILE A 781 -6.61 -47.66 -65.66
CA ILE A 781 -5.49 -48.20 -66.48
C ILE A 781 -4.21 -47.34 -66.40
N GLN A 782 -4.37 -46.03 -66.20
CA GLN A 782 -3.26 -45.06 -66.14
C GLN A 782 -2.65 -44.92 -64.73
N ALA A 783 -3.19 -45.60 -63.71
CA ALA A 783 -2.71 -45.52 -62.34
C ALA A 783 -1.54 -46.50 -62.09
N GLU A 784 -0.58 -46.10 -61.25
CA GLU A 784 0.44 -47.02 -60.74
C GLU A 784 -0.12 -47.81 -59.55
N VAL A 785 -0.08 -49.15 -59.64
CA VAL A 785 -0.50 -50.04 -58.54
C VAL A 785 0.66 -50.20 -57.56
N ASN A 786 0.60 -49.51 -56.42
CA ASN A 786 1.59 -49.64 -55.36
C ASN A 786 1.45 -51.00 -54.65
N LEU A 787 2.47 -51.85 -54.80
CA LEU A 787 2.53 -53.20 -54.21
C LEU A 787 2.38 -53.18 -52.69
N GLU A 788 3.01 -52.24 -52.00
CA GLU A 788 2.96 -52.15 -50.53
C GLU A 788 1.56 -51.75 -50.05
N GLU A 789 0.91 -50.80 -50.72
CA GLU A 789 -0.47 -50.40 -50.41
C GLU A 789 -1.45 -51.56 -50.62
N LEU A 790 -1.26 -52.36 -51.68
CA LEU A 790 -2.11 -53.51 -51.99
C LEU A 790 -1.92 -54.65 -50.98
N LEU A 791 -0.69 -54.91 -50.53
CA LEU A 791 -0.38 -55.88 -49.47
C LEU A 791 -0.91 -55.43 -48.11
N LEU A 792 -0.79 -54.14 -47.78
CA LEU A 792 -1.36 -53.56 -46.55
C LEU A 792 -2.90 -53.61 -46.57
N LEU A 793 -3.52 -53.32 -47.71
CA LEU A 793 -4.96 -53.45 -47.87
C LEU A 793 -5.40 -54.92 -47.69
N GLN A 794 -4.73 -55.86 -48.35
CA GLN A 794 -5.02 -57.29 -48.20
C GLN A 794 -4.86 -57.76 -46.75
N ALA A 795 -3.77 -57.36 -46.08
CA ALA A 795 -3.53 -57.67 -44.69
C ALA A 795 -4.61 -57.05 -43.78
N TYR A 796 -4.98 -55.79 -44.00
CA TYR A 796 -6.04 -55.10 -43.26
C TYR A 796 -7.38 -55.84 -43.38
N LEU A 797 -7.75 -56.24 -44.60
CA LEU A 797 -9.00 -56.95 -44.85
C LEU A 797 -9.00 -58.36 -44.23
N SER A 798 -7.84 -59.01 -44.12
CA SER A 798 -7.66 -60.37 -43.58
C SER A 798 -7.42 -60.41 -42.05
N PHE A 799 -7.04 -59.27 -41.45
CA PHE A 799 -6.51 -59.21 -40.08
C PHE A 799 -7.58 -59.56 -39.03
N GLN A 800 -8.70 -58.81 -38.90
CA GLN A 800 -9.88 -59.24 -38.10
C GLN A 800 -11.14 -58.33 -38.06
N HIS A 801 -11.38 -57.38 -38.99
CA HIS A 801 -12.47 -56.40 -38.77
C HIS A 801 -13.86 -56.67 -39.38
N PHE A 802 -14.09 -57.71 -40.20
CA PHE A 802 -15.40 -57.92 -40.84
C PHE A 802 -16.31 -58.96 -40.20
N LYS A 803 -16.15 -59.24 -38.91
CA LYS A 803 -17.19 -59.93 -38.13
C LYS A 803 -18.16 -58.92 -37.51
N VAL A 804 -18.85 -58.09 -38.30
CA VAL A 804 -20.16 -57.49 -37.96
C VAL A 804 -20.84 -56.99 -39.26
N ASP A 805 -22.13 -57.35 -39.37
CA ASP A 805 -23.23 -56.96 -40.27
C ASP A 805 -23.31 -57.39 -41.74
N ASN A 806 -22.24 -57.49 -42.55
CA ASN A 806 -22.43 -57.87 -43.97
C ASN A 806 -21.24 -58.59 -44.63
N GLN A 807 -20.99 -59.84 -44.25
CA GLN A 807 -19.95 -60.69 -44.84
C GLN A 807 -20.07 -60.80 -46.38
N SER A 808 -21.30 -60.78 -46.91
CA SER A 808 -21.55 -60.85 -48.35
C SER A 808 -21.04 -59.64 -49.13
N PHE A 809 -21.05 -58.45 -48.54
CA PHE A 809 -20.54 -57.22 -49.17
C PHE A 809 -19.03 -57.34 -49.44
N TRP A 810 -18.29 -57.82 -48.45
CA TRP A 810 -16.83 -57.93 -48.51
C TRP A 810 -16.36 -59.07 -49.40
N GLU A 811 -17.04 -60.23 -49.35
CA GLU A 811 -16.70 -61.37 -50.21
C GLU A 811 -17.08 -61.13 -51.68
N THR A 812 -18.16 -60.37 -51.94
CA THR A 812 -18.68 -60.17 -53.30
C THR A 812 -18.21 -58.87 -53.94
N GLN A 813 -18.45 -57.72 -53.31
CA GLN A 813 -18.20 -56.41 -53.93
C GLN A 813 -16.72 -56.05 -53.97
N ILE A 814 -15.98 -56.31 -52.88
CA ILE A 814 -14.55 -55.99 -52.82
C ILE A 814 -13.73 -56.96 -53.67
N SER A 815 -14.10 -58.25 -53.74
CA SER A 815 -13.47 -59.17 -54.71
C SER A 815 -13.70 -58.71 -56.16
N ILE A 816 -14.92 -58.27 -56.51
CA ILE A 816 -15.18 -57.69 -57.85
C ILE A 816 -14.28 -56.47 -58.12
N MET A 817 -14.14 -55.56 -57.15
CA MET A 817 -13.30 -54.36 -57.35
C MET A 817 -11.81 -54.69 -57.42
N MET A 818 -11.33 -55.65 -56.63
CA MET A 818 -9.94 -56.11 -56.68
C MET A 818 -9.65 -56.84 -58.00
N ASN A 819 -10.59 -57.64 -58.52
CA ASN A 819 -10.49 -58.27 -59.83
C ASN A 819 -10.47 -57.23 -60.96
N ALA A 820 -11.18 -56.10 -60.82
CA ALA A 820 -11.09 -54.99 -61.78
C ALA A 820 -9.68 -54.33 -61.84
N ILE A 821 -8.93 -54.33 -60.73
CA ILE A 821 -7.51 -53.93 -60.75
C ILE A 821 -6.70 -54.91 -61.60
N PHE A 822 -6.92 -56.22 -61.41
CA PHE A 822 -6.23 -57.24 -62.20
C PHE A 822 -6.58 -57.17 -63.69
N GLU A 823 -7.84 -56.95 -64.06
CA GLU A 823 -8.28 -56.80 -65.45
C GLU A 823 -7.58 -55.63 -66.17
N ASN A 824 -7.33 -54.52 -65.45
CA ASN A 824 -6.74 -53.31 -66.04
C ASN A 824 -5.20 -53.27 -66.03
N HIS A 825 -4.53 -53.98 -65.11
CA HIS A 825 -3.07 -53.96 -64.96
C HIS A 825 -2.38 -55.29 -65.31
N ASN A 826 -3.09 -56.42 -65.26
CA ASN A 826 -2.65 -57.78 -65.67
C ASN A 826 -1.23 -58.20 -65.19
N GLU A 827 -0.89 -57.89 -63.95
CA GLU A 827 0.39 -58.27 -63.33
C GLU A 827 0.24 -59.53 -62.45
N PRO A 828 1.18 -60.50 -62.49
CA PRO A 828 1.04 -61.78 -61.78
C PRO A 828 1.02 -61.66 -60.25
N TYR A 829 1.71 -60.64 -59.69
CA TYR A 829 1.70 -60.41 -58.24
C TYR A 829 0.33 -59.92 -57.73
N ILE A 830 -0.45 -59.22 -58.57
CA ILE A 830 -1.79 -58.75 -58.21
C ILE A 830 -2.72 -59.95 -58.06
N GLN A 831 -2.65 -60.91 -58.99
CA GLN A 831 -3.42 -62.16 -58.93
C GLN A 831 -3.10 -62.98 -57.67
N GLU A 832 -1.82 -63.04 -57.26
CA GLU A 832 -1.40 -63.72 -56.04
C GLU A 832 -1.97 -63.04 -54.78
N ILE A 833 -1.99 -61.70 -54.73
CA ILE A 833 -2.52 -60.94 -53.58
C ILE A 833 -4.04 -61.08 -53.49
N ILE A 834 -4.75 -61.05 -54.62
CA ILE A 834 -6.20 -61.27 -54.67
C ILE A 834 -6.52 -62.69 -54.20
N SER A 835 -5.78 -63.70 -54.65
CA SER A 835 -5.95 -65.07 -54.18
C SER A 835 -5.67 -65.22 -52.69
N LYS A 836 -4.67 -64.50 -52.14
CA LYS A 836 -4.42 -64.46 -50.69
C LYS A 836 -5.57 -63.82 -49.93
N PHE A 837 -6.20 -62.78 -50.47
CA PHE A 837 -7.41 -62.17 -49.89
C PHE A 837 -8.60 -63.15 -49.90
N GLU A 838 -8.91 -63.76 -51.04
CA GLU A 838 -10.03 -64.71 -51.19
C GLU A 838 -9.87 -65.95 -50.30
N ASN A 839 -8.63 -66.40 -50.10
CA ASN A 839 -8.30 -67.51 -49.20
C ASN A 839 -8.09 -67.06 -47.73
N ASN A 840 -8.29 -65.78 -47.42
CA ASN A 840 -8.13 -65.20 -46.08
C ASN A 840 -6.76 -65.49 -45.43
N VAL A 841 -5.69 -65.41 -46.23
CA VAL A 841 -4.30 -65.66 -45.79
C VAL A 841 -3.80 -64.47 -44.99
N LYS A 842 -3.35 -64.72 -43.76
CA LYS A 842 -2.85 -63.69 -42.85
C LYS A 842 -1.33 -63.56 -42.94
N ASP A 843 -0.83 -62.44 -43.44
CA ASP A 843 0.61 -62.12 -43.43
C ASP A 843 0.99 -61.40 -42.13
N PRO A 844 1.78 -62.03 -41.23
CA PRO A 844 2.14 -61.45 -39.93
C PRO A 844 2.91 -60.12 -40.04
N ILE A 845 3.70 -59.92 -41.10
CA ILE A 845 4.56 -58.73 -41.24
C ILE A 845 3.72 -57.48 -41.49
N TYR A 846 2.78 -57.57 -42.43
CA TYR A 846 1.89 -56.45 -42.76
C TYR A 846 0.80 -56.25 -41.72
N ILE A 847 0.39 -57.33 -41.04
CA ILE A 847 -0.46 -57.25 -39.84
C ILE A 847 0.21 -56.43 -38.74
N ASN A 848 1.48 -56.71 -38.42
CA ASN A 848 2.21 -55.98 -37.38
C ASN A 848 2.35 -54.49 -37.74
N LYS A 849 2.61 -54.18 -39.02
CA LYS A 849 2.63 -52.80 -39.54
C LYS A 849 1.28 -52.05 -39.36
N ILE A 850 0.15 -52.76 -39.34
CA ILE A 850 -1.17 -52.16 -39.12
C ILE A 850 -1.47 -52.00 -37.62
N THR A 851 -0.98 -52.90 -36.77
CA THR A 851 -1.21 -52.83 -35.32
C THR A 851 -0.35 -51.81 -34.60
N GLU A 852 0.83 -51.51 -35.14
CA GLU A 852 1.75 -50.52 -34.56
C GLU A 852 1.38 -49.11 -35.07
N ILE A 853 1.11 -48.20 -34.13
CA ILE A 853 1.05 -46.77 -34.43
C ILE A 853 2.48 -46.23 -34.49
N ASN A 854 2.77 -45.45 -35.52
CA ASN A 854 4.04 -44.72 -35.65
C ASN A 854 4.18 -43.67 -34.52
N ASP A 855 5.34 -43.63 -33.86
CA ASP A 855 5.66 -42.63 -32.81
C ASP A 855 5.37 -41.18 -33.24
N THR A 856 5.54 -40.89 -34.54
CA THR A 856 5.23 -39.57 -35.13
C THR A 856 3.74 -39.22 -35.02
N ILE A 857 2.86 -40.20 -35.21
CA ILE A 857 1.41 -40.04 -35.10
C ILE A 857 1.00 -39.88 -33.64
N SER A 858 1.60 -40.65 -32.73
CA SER A 858 1.40 -40.49 -31.28
C SER A 858 1.82 -39.10 -30.79
N LEU A 859 2.92 -38.55 -31.32
CA LEU A 859 3.35 -37.20 -31.02
C LEU A 859 2.35 -36.16 -31.54
N GLN A 860 1.94 -36.26 -32.81
CA GLN A 860 0.93 -35.38 -33.41
C GLN A 860 -0.42 -35.42 -32.66
N GLN A 861 -0.85 -36.60 -32.21
CA GLN A 861 -2.06 -36.75 -31.41
C GLN A 861 -1.93 -36.04 -30.06
N THR A 862 -0.77 -36.16 -29.42
CA THR A 862 -0.49 -35.51 -28.13
C THR A 862 -0.46 -33.99 -28.28
N GLU A 863 0.16 -33.47 -29.35
CA GLU A 863 0.20 -32.04 -29.67
C GLU A 863 -1.21 -31.47 -29.93
N LEU A 864 -2.06 -32.18 -30.68
CA LEU A 864 -3.44 -31.77 -30.91
C LEU A 864 -4.28 -31.79 -29.62
N SER A 865 -4.04 -32.78 -28.76
CA SER A 865 -4.77 -32.95 -27.50
C SER A 865 -4.32 -31.97 -26.41
N ALA A 866 -3.12 -31.38 -26.52
CA ALA A 866 -2.55 -30.48 -25.52
C ALA A 866 -3.40 -29.23 -25.24
N ASN A 867 -4.23 -28.81 -26.20
CA ASN A 867 -5.11 -27.65 -26.05
C ASN A 867 -6.42 -27.95 -25.30
N TYR A 868 -6.68 -29.21 -24.94
CA TYR A 868 -7.93 -29.67 -24.32
C TYR A 868 -7.69 -30.17 -22.89
N ASP A 869 -7.04 -29.32 -22.09
CA ASP A 869 -6.80 -29.58 -20.66
C ASP A 869 -8.13 -29.47 -19.87
N ILE A 870 -8.40 -30.49 -19.04
CA ILE A 870 -9.60 -30.54 -18.18
C ILE A 870 -9.64 -29.42 -17.13
N TYR A 871 -8.47 -28.91 -16.74
CA TYR A 871 -8.30 -27.87 -15.72
C TYR A 871 -8.07 -26.49 -16.35
N ASN A 872 -7.31 -26.42 -17.45
CA ASN A 872 -6.87 -25.17 -18.07
C ASN A 872 -7.56 -24.88 -19.40
N TRP A 873 -8.82 -24.45 -19.34
CA TRP A 873 -9.57 -24.00 -20.51
C TRP A 873 -9.86 -22.49 -20.43
N SER A 874 -10.19 -21.85 -21.55
CA SER A 874 -10.47 -20.40 -21.61
C SER A 874 -11.84 -20.12 -22.24
N PRO A 875 -12.63 -19.18 -21.68
CA PRO A 875 -13.86 -18.68 -22.33
C PRO A 875 -13.56 -17.80 -23.56
N HIS A 876 -12.28 -17.49 -23.85
CA HIS A 876 -11.86 -16.65 -24.97
C HIS A 876 -11.33 -17.44 -26.17
N MET A 877 -11.33 -18.77 -26.13
CA MET A 877 -10.92 -19.58 -27.28
C MET A 877 -11.90 -19.37 -28.45
N LYS A 878 -11.39 -18.77 -29.52
CA LYS A 878 -12.18 -18.41 -30.72
C LYS A 878 -12.44 -19.58 -31.67
N HIS A 879 -11.60 -20.63 -31.63
CA HIS A 879 -11.59 -21.73 -32.59
C HIS A 879 -11.32 -23.07 -31.88
N ASP A 880 -11.99 -24.11 -32.35
CA ASP A 880 -11.86 -25.48 -31.84
C ASP A 880 -11.05 -26.27 -32.88
N ILE A 881 -9.76 -26.45 -32.61
CA ILE A 881 -8.79 -26.93 -33.61
C ILE A 881 -9.17 -28.31 -34.14
N ILE A 882 -9.53 -29.23 -33.25
CA ILE A 882 -9.94 -30.59 -33.62
C ILE A 882 -11.23 -30.52 -34.44
N PHE A 883 -12.24 -29.79 -33.97
CA PHE A 883 -13.51 -29.70 -34.67
C PHE A 883 -13.40 -29.04 -36.04
N ASP A 884 -12.65 -27.95 -36.15
CA ASP A 884 -12.40 -27.23 -37.40
C ASP A 884 -11.65 -28.13 -38.40
N LYS A 885 -10.64 -28.88 -37.92
CA LYS A 885 -9.95 -29.89 -38.74
C LYS A 885 -10.90 -30.99 -39.21
N LEU A 886 -11.78 -31.50 -38.35
CA LEU A 886 -12.76 -32.53 -38.73
C LEU A 886 -13.74 -32.03 -39.79
N ILE A 887 -14.30 -30.83 -39.61
CA ILE A 887 -15.22 -30.25 -40.60
C ILE A 887 -14.51 -29.99 -41.93
N ASN A 888 -13.36 -29.30 -41.89
CA ASN A 888 -12.64 -28.92 -43.10
C ASN A 888 -12.12 -30.17 -43.82
N GLY A 889 -11.56 -31.12 -43.08
CA GLY A 889 -11.13 -32.41 -43.60
C GLY A 889 -12.26 -33.17 -44.28
N TRP A 890 -13.44 -33.25 -43.65
CA TRP A 890 -14.61 -33.91 -44.24
C TRP A 890 -15.15 -33.18 -45.46
N LYS A 891 -15.24 -31.83 -45.44
CA LYS A 891 -15.67 -31.03 -46.60
C LYS A 891 -14.73 -31.25 -47.79
N ASN A 892 -13.42 -31.18 -47.57
CA ASN A 892 -12.41 -31.41 -48.60
C ASN A 892 -12.49 -32.83 -49.15
N LEU A 893 -12.65 -33.82 -48.28
CA LEU A 893 -12.80 -35.22 -48.67
C LEU A 893 -14.06 -35.40 -49.53
N LYS A 894 -15.19 -34.79 -49.14
CA LYS A 894 -16.46 -34.81 -49.89
C LYS A 894 -16.30 -34.19 -51.29
N GLU A 895 -15.54 -33.09 -51.42
CA GLU A 895 -15.23 -32.47 -52.71
C GLU A 895 -14.45 -33.41 -53.64
N GLN A 896 -13.52 -34.21 -53.11
CA GLN A 896 -12.78 -35.19 -53.91
C GLN A 896 -13.68 -36.27 -54.53
N PHE A 897 -14.80 -36.62 -53.88
CA PHE A 897 -15.78 -37.58 -54.41
C PHE A 897 -16.83 -36.96 -55.36
N GLN A 898 -16.99 -35.63 -55.38
CA GLN A 898 -17.99 -34.96 -56.24
C GLN A 898 -17.82 -35.27 -57.74
N PRO A 899 -16.61 -35.29 -58.32
CA PRO A 899 -16.42 -35.67 -59.73
C PRO A 899 -16.86 -37.11 -60.01
N PHE A 900 -16.57 -38.04 -59.10
CA PHE A 900 -16.96 -39.46 -59.21
C PHE A 900 -18.49 -39.62 -59.21
N ILE A 901 -19.17 -38.91 -58.30
CA ILE A 901 -20.64 -38.86 -58.21
C ILE A 901 -21.25 -38.21 -59.47
N LYS A 902 -20.61 -37.16 -60.02
CA LYS A 902 -21.08 -36.46 -61.24
C LYS A 902 -20.88 -37.27 -62.53
N VAL A 903 -19.73 -37.90 -62.71
CA VAL A 903 -19.40 -38.74 -63.89
C VAL A 903 -20.29 -39.98 -63.95
N GLN A 904 -20.58 -40.61 -62.80
CA GLN A 904 -21.47 -41.77 -62.74
C GLN A 904 -22.96 -41.41 -62.91
N LYS A 905 -23.40 -40.23 -62.46
CA LYS A 905 -24.77 -39.74 -62.75
C LYS A 905 -25.01 -39.50 -64.24
N ALA A 906 -23.96 -39.20 -65.01
CA ALA A 906 -24.04 -39.02 -66.46
C ALA A 906 -24.05 -40.36 -67.25
N HIS A 907 -23.48 -41.44 -66.70
CA HIS A 907 -23.47 -42.79 -67.31
C HIS A 907 -24.64 -43.66 -66.79
N LYS A 908 -25.85 -43.47 -67.34
CA LYS A 908 -27.04 -44.27 -67.01
C LYS A 908 -27.11 -45.67 -67.65
N GLN A 909 -26.06 -46.14 -68.33
CA GLN A 909 -26.07 -47.40 -69.08
C GLN A 909 -24.82 -48.27 -68.84
N SER A 910 -24.57 -48.67 -67.59
CA SER A 910 -23.59 -49.72 -67.28
C SER A 910 -24.25 -50.82 -66.43
N PRO A 911 -23.91 -52.12 -66.59
CA PRO A 911 -24.72 -53.22 -66.07
C PRO A 911 -24.55 -53.48 -64.56
N ASN A 912 -23.54 -52.90 -63.91
CA ASN A 912 -23.28 -53.09 -62.48
C ASN A 912 -23.93 -51.98 -61.65
N LEU A 913 -25.23 -52.17 -61.34
CA LEU A 913 -26.05 -51.26 -60.55
C LEU A 913 -25.75 -51.29 -59.02
N LEU A 914 -24.88 -52.21 -58.57
CA LEU A 914 -24.78 -52.63 -57.16
C LEU A 914 -24.07 -51.65 -56.21
N MET A 915 -23.41 -50.60 -56.70
CA MET A 915 -22.67 -49.67 -55.83
C MET A 915 -23.29 -48.27 -55.68
N LYS A 916 -24.39 -47.98 -56.38
CA LYS A 916 -24.97 -46.63 -56.41
C LYS A 916 -25.52 -46.21 -55.04
N GLN A 917 -26.46 -47.00 -54.49
CA GLN A 917 -27.16 -46.63 -53.26
C GLN A 917 -26.27 -46.77 -52.02
N GLU A 918 -25.43 -47.79 -51.93
CA GLU A 918 -24.61 -48.01 -50.74
C GLU A 918 -23.49 -46.97 -50.61
N LEU A 919 -22.82 -46.61 -51.72
CA LEU A 919 -21.79 -45.56 -51.69
C LEU A 919 -22.40 -44.17 -51.50
N GLU A 920 -23.54 -43.86 -52.16
CA GLU A 920 -24.28 -42.63 -51.90
C GLU A 920 -24.78 -42.57 -50.45
N ASN A 921 -25.26 -43.67 -49.86
CA ASN A 921 -25.71 -43.75 -48.46
C ASN A 921 -24.56 -43.74 -47.44
N LEU A 922 -23.34 -44.16 -47.82
CA LEU A 922 -22.16 -44.11 -46.97
C LEU A 922 -21.52 -42.71 -46.95
N ILE A 923 -21.65 -41.96 -48.06
CA ILE A 923 -21.13 -40.59 -48.22
C ILE A 923 -22.14 -39.53 -47.73
N CYS A 924 -23.45 -39.75 -47.92
CA CYS A 924 -24.51 -38.93 -47.32
C CYS A 924 -24.58 -39.17 -45.82
#